data_AF-A0A016SXF0-F1
#
_entry.id   AF-A0A016SXF0-F1
#
_cell.length_a   1.000
_cell.length_b   1.000
_cell.length_c   1.000
_cell.angle_alpha   90.00
_cell.angle_beta   90.00
_cell.angle_gamma   90.00
#
_symmetry.space_group_name_H-M   'P 1'
#
loop_
_entity.id
_entity.type
_entity.pdbx_description
1 polymer ?
#
loop_
_entity_poly.entity_id
_entity_poly.type
_entity_poly.pdbx_seq_one_letter_code
_entity_poly.pdbx_strand_id
1 'polypeptide(L)'
;MPRFKEERTWDLMKDIPPNLFFLTKEALSLRQKVVSLRQSLIFLQRCKKTDVLPSFIMNKKIGATCGLPDNDPKILNIYRSMLNIVIKERRRSLYATLLKCVAKEQACRRLLPDQTWRRIEGGSKSICDSIRSKVKSALLAKYNRLSSALRENHSRDESNQLAINRSDQSLAQNENTTARVTIIGNTQLSTNAINFLSLGPSFSPAQNINPLTYRKVVGGLHRLRDSLRSKTKRDNLQSFSTLDNRRLLPAVPFPRSFYKEPEPVREVDIKFRILASGVLEVLNKFKHHHYTNLSRDQLQGFKELRELISNSSIRLSVSDKGGEFVVMPQELDRRITSAHLADTTTYRPATEKEFQTQCRRLNDIWTKVGKSAGLDDRFISRLRLENPSCPVFYSLIKTHKTPLHEMGSMSADTFKIRPIISCVGGPTDRISWFLNKIVSPLIRKVPRHLSNTCEFIDQLRNAHFEQNSVIESFDVTSLYTNVQDSDALQALSEMLDKYAGTINTYGLSKARIMTLINECLKCNTFKWSGTYFSQIRGLAMGQRLAPVLAICFMSKVEEPVLARIPQMYCRYIDDCCIVTSTQSEMDECFRILNQQSQYIKFTRETPEDGWLPYLNTKVKLSNAILKMKWYRKESSKNILINAKSAHPTAIKRAVIRNMFRTAAMVCTGDHERSESRKMASQIASSNGYFVSQHSRKHHIVNRNHNQSENKLPLCLPFISDEVSAAIQKCIFRAELQNDVVLVSIPNDNIKKQLVRNRLYDRQCVSEHCIVCPHGKEGDCAKVGVIYQIECLDCHALYIGETGRALNVRVKEHLASKRRSSLISPLGRHRNVAHCGNDFDVKCTILTCEAEISARKALEAFWITVKNPEMNNKNECLSITSDFLPFVSLCEL
;
A
#
# COMPACT_ATOMS: atom_id res chain seq x y z
N MET A 1 3.16 59.63 17.69
CA MET A 1 2.27 58.65 18.35
C MET A 1 1.06 58.31 17.45
N PRO A 2 0.58 57.06 17.37
CA PRO A 2 -0.61 56.76 16.58
C PRO A 2 -1.84 57.46 17.19
N ARG A 3 -2.48 58.33 16.40
CA ARG A 3 -3.77 58.96 16.73
C ARG A 3 -4.88 57.97 16.36
N PHE A 4 -5.83 57.71 17.26
CA PHE A 4 -7.03 56.97 16.91
C PHE A 4 -7.86 57.80 15.91
N LYS A 5 -8.42 57.15 14.90
CA LYS A 5 -9.24 57.83 13.87
C LYS A 5 -10.68 58.06 14.30
N GLU A 6 -11.18 57.30 15.28
CA GLU A 6 -12.54 57.43 15.79
C GLU A 6 -12.48 57.98 17.22
N GLU A 7 -13.10 59.15 17.43
CA GLU A 7 -13.12 59.89 18.70
C GLU A 7 -13.66 59.04 19.86
N ARG A 8 -14.63 58.17 19.55
CA ARG A 8 -15.21 57.15 20.45
C ARG A 8 -14.20 56.16 21.04
N THR A 9 -13.00 56.04 20.45
CA THR A 9 -11.92 55.20 21.02
C THR A 9 -11.32 55.85 22.26
N TRP A 10 -11.28 57.18 22.31
CA TRP A 10 -10.78 57.93 23.47
C TRP A 10 -11.75 57.90 24.64
N ASP A 11 -13.06 57.82 24.37
CA ASP A 11 -14.09 57.66 25.41
C ASP A 11 -13.92 56.37 26.22
N LEU A 12 -13.43 55.29 25.59
CA LEU A 12 -13.11 54.03 26.28
C LEU A 12 -11.94 54.16 27.26
N MET A 13 -11.18 55.26 27.19
CA MET A 13 -9.94 55.44 27.95
C MET A 13 -10.06 56.45 29.10
N LYS A 14 -11.26 57.02 29.35
CA LYS A 14 -11.47 58.09 30.35
C LYS A 14 -11.17 57.69 31.80
N ASP A 15 -11.40 56.43 32.17
CA ASP A 15 -11.23 55.93 33.55
C ASP A 15 -10.01 55.02 33.72
N ILE A 16 -8.98 55.17 32.87
CA ILE A 16 -7.76 54.35 32.93
C ILE A 16 -6.70 55.06 33.76
N PRO A 17 -6.11 54.40 34.77
CA PRO A 17 -4.99 54.94 35.53
C PRO A 17 -3.83 55.42 34.63
N PRO A 18 -3.18 56.57 34.90
CA PRO A 18 -2.15 57.13 34.04
C PRO A 18 -1.00 56.16 33.70
N ASN A 19 -0.61 55.31 34.66
CA ASN A 19 0.43 54.29 34.50
C ASN A 19 0.05 53.13 33.55
N LEU A 20 -1.24 52.91 33.29
CA LEU A 20 -1.76 51.85 32.39
C LEU A 20 -2.36 52.39 31.09
N PHE A 21 -2.40 53.72 30.93
CA PHE A 21 -2.96 54.39 29.77
C PHE A 21 -2.25 53.98 28.47
N PHE A 22 -0.92 53.98 28.47
CA PHE A 22 -0.13 53.65 27.27
C PHE A 22 -0.30 52.19 26.85
N LEU A 23 -0.30 51.27 27.82
CA LEU A 23 -0.52 49.83 27.57
C LEU A 23 -1.88 49.59 26.91
N THR A 24 -2.93 50.22 27.45
CA THR A 24 -4.29 50.07 26.95
C THR A 24 -4.45 50.70 25.57
N LYS A 25 -3.82 51.87 25.35
CA LYS A 25 -3.76 52.54 24.05
C LYS A 25 -3.12 51.66 22.99
N GLU A 26 -1.98 51.03 23.30
CA GLU A 26 -1.30 50.11 22.39
C GLU A 26 -2.15 48.89 22.07
N ALA A 27 -2.80 48.28 23.08
CA ALA A 27 -3.67 47.13 22.88
C ALA A 27 -4.84 47.45 21.93
N LEU A 28 -5.53 48.57 22.16
CA LEU A 28 -6.64 49.02 21.31
C LEU A 28 -6.18 49.37 19.88
N SER A 29 -5.03 50.02 19.74
CA SER A 29 -4.46 50.37 18.43
C SER A 29 -4.08 49.11 17.62
N LEU A 30 -3.46 48.12 18.27
CA LEU A 30 -3.12 46.84 17.66
C LEU A 30 -4.37 46.08 17.23
N ARG A 31 -5.43 46.09 18.06
CA ARG A 31 -6.71 45.43 17.76
C ARG A 31 -7.36 46.01 16.51
N GLN A 32 -7.43 47.34 16.39
CA GLN A 32 -7.94 48.02 15.19
C GLN A 32 -7.09 47.73 13.94
N LYS A 33 -5.76 47.66 14.10
CA LYS A 33 -4.82 47.33 13.02
C LYS A 33 -4.98 45.90 12.52
N VAL A 34 -5.21 44.94 13.42
CA VAL A 34 -5.49 43.53 13.07
C VAL A 34 -6.73 43.43 12.20
N VAL A 35 -7.82 44.13 12.55
CA VAL A 35 -9.05 44.14 11.75
C VAL A 35 -8.80 44.65 10.34
N SER A 36 -8.10 45.77 10.21
CA SER A 36 -7.77 46.38 8.91
C SER A 36 -6.89 45.46 8.06
N LEU A 37 -5.88 44.82 8.66
CA LEU A 37 -5.00 43.85 7.97
C LEU A 37 -5.76 42.60 7.50
N ARG A 38 -6.73 42.10 8.29
CA ARG A 38 -7.59 40.98 7.89
C ARG A 38 -8.41 41.32 6.64
N GLN A 39 -9.04 42.50 6.59
CA GLN A 39 -9.82 42.91 5.42
C GLN A 39 -8.93 43.12 4.17
N SER A 40 -7.74 43.69 4.35
CA SER A 40 -6.75 43.82 3.26
C SER A 40 -6.32 42.45 2.70
N LEU A 41 -6.13 41.45 3.55
CA LEU A 41 -5.76 40.10 3.12
C LEU A 41 -6.90 39.41 2.34
N ILE A 42 -8.15 39.57 2.81
CA ILE A 42 -9.35 39.05 2.11
C ILE A 42 -9.47 39.67 0.72
N PHE A 43 -9.25 40.99 0.59
CA PHE A 43 -9.23 41.68 -0.70
C PHE A 43 -8.17 41.09 -1.65
N LEU A 44 -6.93 40.93 -1.20
CA LEU A 44 -5.84 40.39 -2.03
C LEU A 44 -6.09 38.93 -2.44
N GLN A 45 -6.67 38.12 -1.55
CA GLN A 45 -7.06 36.75 -1.86
C GLN A 45 -8.20 36.68 -2.88
N ARG A 46 -9.14 37.62 -2.82
CA ARG A 46 -10.20 37.76 -3.83
C ARG A 46 -9.61 38.11 -5.19
N CYS A 47 -8.74 39.11 -5.26
CA CYS A 47 -7.98 39.47 -6.46
C CYS A 47 -7.25 38.28 -7.08
N LYS A 48 -6.57 37.46 -6.27
CA LYS A 48 -5.91 36.24 -6.74
C LYS A 48 -6.88 35.20 -7.30
N LYS A 49 -8.04 35.01 -6.65
CA LYS A 49 -9.03 33.99 -7.06
C LYS A 49 -9.69 34.33 -8.40
N THR A 50 -9.88 35.61 -8.68
CA THR A 50 -10.56 36.11 -9.88
C THR A 50 -9.60 36.65 -10.93
N ASP A 51 -8.30 36.40 -10.77
CA ASP A 51 -7.19 36.87 -11.63
C ASP A 51 -7.19 38.39 -11.90
N VAL A 52 -7.72 39.19 -10.96
CA VAL A 52 -7.71 40.65 -11.02
C VAL A 52 -6.44 41.18 -10.34
N LEU A 53 -5.57 41.85 -11.08
CA LEU A 53 -4.34 42.43 -10.54
C LEU A 53 -4.59 43.79 -9.86
N PRO A 54 -4.21 43.97 -8.58
CA PRO A 54 -4.34 45.26 -7.91
C PRO A 54 -3.48 46.36 -8.56
N SER A 55 -4.01 47.57 -8.67
CA SER A 55 -3.32 48.71 -9.31
C SER A 55 -1.95 49.03 -8.70
N PHE A 56 -1.73 48.86 -7.40
CA PHE A 56 -0.41 49.11 -6.79
C PHE A 56 0.68 48.10 -7.20
N ILE A 57 0.29 46.97 -7.79
CA ILE A 57 1.21 45.99 -8.38
C ILE A 57 1.47 46.36 -9.84
N MET A 58 0.42 46.70 -10.59
CA MET A 58 0.54 47.07 -12.01
C MET A 58 1.22 48.42 -12.23
N ASN A 59 1.03 49.38 -11.31
CA ASN A 59 1.67 50.71 -11.36
C ASN A 59 3.20 50.65 -11.22
N LYS A 60 3.79 49.46 -11.01
CA LYS A 60 5.24 49.27 -11.03
C LYS A 60 5.84 49.22 -12.44
N LYS A 61 5.00 49.16 -13.50
CA LYS A 61 5.39 49.23 -14.93
C LYS A 61 6.62 48.39 -15.29
N ILE A 62 6.63 47.15 -14.83
CA ILE A 62 7.76 46.21 -14.96
C ILE A 62 8.02 45.86 -16.42
N GLY A 63 6.99 45.87 -17.27
CA GLY A 63 7.14 45.70 -18.71
C GLY A 63 8.10 46.74 -19.30
N ALA A 64 7.95 48.02 -18.95
CA ALA A 64 8.84 49.08 -19.41
C ALA A 64 10.30 48.85 -18.98
N THR A 65 10.52 48.28 -17.79
CA THR A 65 11.86 47.92 -17.30
C THR A 65 12.45 46.70 -18.02
N CYS A 66 11.60 45.81 -18.54
CA CYS A 66 11.99 44.60 -19.24
C CYS A 66 11.92 44.70 -20.77
N GLY A 67 11.64 45.89 -21.33
CA GLY A 67 11.48 46.11 -22.77
C GLY A 67 10.28 45.39 -23.40
N LEU A 68 9.26 45.05 -22.59
CA LEU A 68 8.06 44.31 -23.01
C LEU A 68 6.78 45.09 -22.66
N PRO A 69 5.69 44.93 -23.42
CA PRO A 69 4.39 45.47 -23.01
C PRO A 69 3.97 44.91 -21.65
N ASP A 70 3.36 45.72 -20.79
CA ASP A 70 2.86 45.26 -19.47
C ASP A 70 1.77 44.17 -19.58
N ASN A 71 1.17 44.04 -20.76
CA ASN A 71 0.19 43.00 -21.08
C ASN A 71 0.81 41.70 -21.62
N ASP A 72 2.14 41.61 -21.75
CA ASP A 72 2.81 40.38 -22.20
C ASP A 72 2.60 39.23 -21.19
N PRO A 73 2.31 37.99 -21.64
CA PRO A 73 2.06 36.85 -20.76
C PRO A 73 3.16 36.57 -19.73
N LYS A 74 4.43 36.86 -20.06
CA LYS A 74 5.57 36.71 -19.14
C LYS A 74 5.54 37.79 -18.06
N ILE A 75 5.21 39.03 -18.41
CA ILE A 75 5.07 40.15 -17.46
C ILE A 75 3.85 39.96 -16.54
N LEU A 76 2.72 39.50 -17.08
CA LEU A 76 1.54 39.14 -16.28
C LEU A 76 1.83 38.02 -15.27
N ASN A 77 2.63 37.02 -15.65
CA ASN A 77 3.08 35.97 -14.71
C ASN A 77 4.01 36.51 -13.60
N ILE A 78 4.81 37.54 -13.90
CA ILE A 78 5.60 38.25 -12.89
C ILE A 78 4.68 39.01 -11.93
N TYR A 79 3.70 39.75 -12.44
CA TYR A 79 2.71 40.45 -11.58
C TYR A 79 1.90 39.49 -10.70
N ARG A 80 1.46 38.33 -11.23
CA ARG A 80 0.82 37.25 -10.45
C ARG A 80 1.75 36.71 -9.36
N SER A 81 3.03 36.56 -9.66
CA SER A 81 4.04 36.14 -8.68
C SER A 81 4.23 37.19 -7.59
N MET A 82 4.26 38.48 -7.94
CA MET A 82 4.32 39.58 -6.96
C MET A 82 3.07 39.63 -6.07
N LEU A 83 1.88 39.40 -6.61
CA LEU A 83 0.65 39.30 -5.82
C LEU A 83 0.75 38.19 -4.76
N ASN A 84 1.32 37.03 -5.13
CA ASN A 84 1.58 35.95 -4.17
C ASN A 84 2.55 36.35 -3.06
N ILE A 85 3.60 37.12 -3.38
CA ILE A 85 4.57 37.63 -2.42
C ILE A 85 3.89 38.62 -1.45
N VAL A 86 3.12 39.58 -1.97
CA VAL A 86 2.40 40.58 -1.16
C VAL A 86 1.38 39.91 -0.23
N ILE A 87 0.68 38.87 -0.69
CA ILE A 87 -0.22 38.07 0.16
C ILE A 87 0.55 37.40 1.30
N LYS A 88 1.73 36.82 1.01
CA LYS A 88 2.58 36.17 2.01
C LYS A 88 3.10 37.17 3.04
N GLU A 89 3.52 38.35 2.60
CA GLU A 89 4.00 39.43 3.47
C GLU A 89 2.88 39.99 4.36
N ARG A 90 1.70 40.27 3.78
CA ARG A 90 0.53 40.71 4.55
C ARG A 90 0.07 39.68 5.57
N ARG A 91 0.12 38.39 5.22
CA ARG A 91 -0.16 37.29 6.16
C ARG A 91 0.84 37.27 7.32
N ARG A 92 2.15 37.43 7.06
CA ARG A 92 3.18 37.55 8.12
C ARG A 92 2.94 38.76 9.03
N SER A 93 2.68 39.93 8.44
CA SER A 93 2.38 41.16 9.19
C SER A 93 1.15 41.00 10.09
N LEU A 94 0.10 40.33 9.60
CA LEU A 94 -1.09 40.02 10.38
C LEU A 94 -0.77 39.12 11.58
N TYR A 95 -0.03 38.02 11.37
CA TYR A 95 0.35 37.12 12.47
C TYR A 95 1.22 37.82 13.52
N ALA A 96 2.21 38.60 13.11
CA ALA A 96 3.06 39.35 14.03
C ALA A 96 2.27 40.39 14.85
N THR A 97 1.35 41.12 14.19
CA THR A 97 0.48 42.10 14.87
C THR A 97 -0.51 41.42 15.82
N LEU A 98 -1.06 40.27 15.43
CA LEU A 98 -2.00 39.49 16.25
C LEU A 98 -1.33 38.97 17.52
N LEU A 99 -0.11 38.43 17.42
CA LEU A 99 0.65 37.96 18.59
C LEU A 99 0.93 39.12 19.57
N LYS A 100 1.36 40.28 19.07
CA LYS A 100 1.56 41.49 19.89
C LYS A 100 0.27 41.96 20.53
N CYS A 101 -0.84 41.94 19.80
CA CYS A 101 -2.17 42.32 20.29
C CYS A 101 -2.60 41.42 21.45
N VAL A 102 -2.52 40.10 21.28
CA VAL A 102 -2.90 39.12 22.32
C VAL A 102 -2.05 39.29 23.58
N ALA A 103 -0.73 39.47 23.43
CA ALA A 103 0.15 39.69 24.58
C ALA A 103 -0.21 40.96 25.36
N LYS A 104 -0.51 42.06 24.65
CA LYS A 104 -0.89 43.34 25.28
C LYS A 104 -2.29 43.30 25.90
N GLU A 105 -3.25 42.63 25.27
CA GLU A 105 -4.59 42.40 25.84
C GLU A 105 -4.55 41.52 27.09
N GLN A 106 -3.68 40.50 27.12
CA GLN A 106 -3.46 39.69 28.32
C GLN A 106 -2.83 40.50 29.45
N ALA A 107 -1.90 41.41 29.15
CA ALA A 107 -1.34 42.33 30.14
C ALA A 107 -2.40 43.30 30.68
N CYS A 108 -3.25 43.86 29.82
CA CYS A 108 -4.37 44.70 30.25
C CYS A 108 -5.35 43.93 31.16
N ARG A 109 -5.67 42.68 30.82
CA ARG A 109 -6.57 41.82 31.62
C ARG A 109 -6.01 41.49 33.01
N ARG A 110 -4.69 41.46 33.18
CA ARG A 110 -4.05 41.22 34.48
C ARG A 110 -3.93 42.48 35.33
N LEU A 111 -3.75 43.64 34.70
CA LEU A 111 -3.38 44.89 35.39
C LEU A 111 -4.55 45.87 35.58
N LEU A 112 -5.63 45.74 34.80
CA LEU A 112 -6.84 46.56 34.96
C LEU A 112 -7.90 45.82 35.77
N PRO A 113 -8.73 46.53 36.56
CA PRO A 113 -9.91 45.96 37.18
C PRO A 113 -10.79 45.26 36.15
N ASP A 114 -11.30 44.09 36.53
CA ASP A 114 -11.96 43.14 35.65
C ASP A 114 -13.20 43.74 34.96
N GLN A 115 -13.95 44.58 35.68
CA GLN A 115 -15.11 45.31 35.16
C GLN A 115 -14.71 46.39 34.14
N THR A 116 -13.62 47.10 34.39
CA THR A 116 -13.07 48.15 33.52
C THR A 116 -12.56 47.56 32.21
N TRP A 117 -11.81 46.44 32.25
CA TRP A 117 -11.32 45.78 31.05
C TRP A 117 -12.46 45.17 30.22
N ARG A 118 -13.46 44.53 30.84
CA ARG A 118 -14.63 44.01 30.10
C ARG A 118 -15.40 45.11 29.38
N ARG A 119 -15.58 46.29 30.01
CA ARG A 119 -16.18 47.47 29.37
C ARG A 119 -15.36 47.93 28.16
N ILE A 120 -14.04 48.06 28.32
CA ILE A 120 -13.13 48.48 27.24
C ILE A 120 -13.13 47.47 26.10
N GLU A 121 -13.07 46.17 26.41
CA GLU A 121 -13.11 45.10 25.42
C GLU A 121 -14.44 45.07 24.66
N GLY A 122 -15.56 45.23 25.38
CA GLY A 122 -16.91 45.32 24.82
C GLY A 122 -17.08 46.51 23.88
N GLY A 123 -16.72 47.72 24.35
CA GLY A 123 -16.77 48.93 23.52
C GLY A 123 -15.83 48.87 22.31
N SER A 124 -14.65 48.26 22.48
CA SER A 124 -13.68 48.08 21.39
C SER A 124 -14.18 47.14 20.29
N LYS A 125 -15.01 46.13 20.62
CA LYS A 125 -15.62 45.24 19.62
C LYS A 125 -16.52 46.02 18.66
N SER A 126 -17.38 46.89 19.17
CA SER A 126 -18.26 47.74 18.35
C SER A 126 -17.46 48.67 17.41
N ILE A 127 -16.41 49.32 17.93
CA ILE A 127 -15.50 50.16 17.13
C ILE A 127 -14.78 49.33 16.05
N CYS A 128 -14.29 48.15 16.41
CA CYS A 128 -13.64 47.23 15.47
C CYS A 128 -14.61 46.74 14.37
N ASP A 129 -15.89 46.58 14.68
CA ASP A 129 -16.91 46.17 13.71
C ASP A 129 -17.24 47.32 12.74
N SER A 130 -17.34 48.56 13.23
CA SER A 130 -17.42 49.78 12.40
C SER A 130 -16.24 49.89 11.43
N ILE A 131 -15.01 49.77 11.95
CA ILE A 131 -13.78 49.80 11.13
C ILE A 131 -13.78 48.67 10.11
N ARG A 132 -14.20 47.46 10.50
CA ARG A 132 -14.29 46.31 9.58
C ARG A 132 -15.23 46.60 8.43
N SER A 133 -16.41 47.16 8.73
CA SER A 133 -17.42 47.50 7.73
C SER A 133 -16.90 48.57 6.77
N LYS A 134 -16.38 49.69 7.28
CA LYS A 134 -15.81 50.79 6.47
C LYS A 134 -14.68 50.31 5.55
N VAL A 135 -13.72 49.55 6.10
CA VAL A 135 -12.58 49.03 5.32
C VAL A 135 -13.04 48.00 4.28
N LYS A 136 -13.99 47.12 4.63
CA LYS A 136 -14.57 46.13 3.71
C LYS A 136 -15.28 46.84 2.54
N SER A 137 -16.14 47.82 2.81
CA SER A 137 -16.85 48.57 1.78
C SER A 137 -15.90 49.34 0.86
N ALA A 138 -14.86 49.99 1.41
CA ALA A 138 -13.86 50.69 0.61
C ALA A 138 -13.06 49.74 -0.30
N LEU A 139 -12.63 48.58 0.22
CA LEU A 139 -11.89 47.58 -0.56
C LEU A 139 -12.77 46.87 -1.59
N LEU A 140 -14.07 46.67 -1.31
CA LEU A 140 -15.05 46.16 -2.27
C LEU A 140 -15.27 47.16 -3.41
N ALA A 141 -15.46 48.45 -3.11
CA ALA A 141 -15.55 49.49 -4.13
C ALA A 141 -14.28 49.58 -4.99
N LYS A 142 -13.10 49.36 -4.39
CA LYS A 142 -11.84 49.27 -5.14
C LYS A 142 -11.76 48.02 -6.02
N TYR A 143 -12.20 46.87 -5.52
CA TYR A 143 -12.26 45.63 -6.29
C TYR A 143 -13.22 45.74 -7.48
N ASN A 144 -14.41 46.30 -7.27
CA ASN A 144 -15.42 46.46 -8.32
C ASN A 144 -14.91 47.37 -9.44
N ARG A 145 -14.24 48.49 -9.11
CA ARG A 145 -13.58 49.37 -10.11
C ARG A 145 -12.49 48.67 -10.92
N LEU A 146 -11.69 47.80 -10.30
CA LEU A 146 -10.68 47.01 -11.00
C LEU A 146 -11.33 45.95 -11.90
N SER A 147 -12.45 45.38 -11.48
CA SER A 147 -13.17 44.36 -12.24
C SER A 147 -13.96 44.93 -13.41
N SER A 148 -14.48 46.16 -13.32
CA SER A 148 -15.18 46.82 -14.43
C SER A 148 -14.23 47.26 -15.53
N ALA A 149 -13.05 47.78 -15.18
CA ALA A 149 -11.99 48.14 -16.15
C ALA A 149 -11.48 46.94 -16.98
N LEU A 150 -11.51 45.72 -16.42
CA LEU A 150 -11.20 44.49 -17.15
C LEU A 150 -12.31 44.07 -18.13
N ARG A 151 -13.57 44.40 -17.85
CA ARG A 151 -14.71 44.08 -18.73
C ARG A 151 -14.78 45.01 -19.94
N GLU A 152 -14.47 46.29 -19.77
CA GLU A 152 -14.41 47.28 -20.88
C GLU A 152 -13.23 47.01 -21.84
N ASN A 153 -12.12 46.44 -21.37
CA ASN A 153 -11.01 46.04 -22.24
C ASN A 153 -11.31 44.76 -23.03
N HIS A 154 -12.09 43.82 -22.46
CA HIS A 154 -12.49 42.60 -23.18
C HIS A 154 -13.54 42.87 -24.28
N SER A 155 -14.39 43.90 -24.15
CA SER A 155 -15.38 44.24 -25.20
C SER A 155 -14.78 44.98 -26.41
N ARG A 156 -13.50 45.40 -26.35
CA ARG A 156 -12.78 45.97 -27.51
C ARG A 156 -11.96 44.93 -28.29
N ASP A 157 -11.58 43.81 -27.66
CA ASP A 157 -10.84 42.72 -28.31
C ASP A 157 -11.76 41.71 -29.04
N GLU A 158 -13.05 41.64 -28.69
CA GLU A 158 -14.01 40.75 -29.37
C GLU A 158 -14.39 41.22 -30.80
N SER A 159 -14.11 42.48 -31.16
CA SER A 159 -14.41 43.01 -32.50
C SER A 159 -13.37 42.65 -33.57
N ASN A 160 -12.19 42.15 -33.19
CA ASN A 160 -11.08 41.88 -34.12
C ASN A 160 -10.73 40.38 -34.28
N GLN A 161 -11.49 39.46 -33.67
CA GLN A 161 -11.27 38.00 -33.80
C GLN A 161 -12.42 37.25 -34.51
N LEU A 162 -13.27 37.97 -35.25
CA LEU A 162 -14.39 37.40 -36.02
C LEU A 162 -14.13 37.26 -37.53
N ALA A 163 -12.89 37.46 -37.98
CA ALA A 163 -12.49 37.11 -39.33
C ALA A 163 -11.15 36.38 -39.27
N ILE A 164 -11.06 35.29 -40.02
CA ILE A 164 -9.92 34.37 -40.21
C ILE A 164 -10.14 33.02 -39.50
N ASN A 165 -10.54 32.06 -40.35
CA ASN A 165 -10.49 30.61 -40.23
C ASN A 165 -11.76 29.89 -39.77
N ARG A 166 -12.81 30.04 -40.59
CA ARG A 166 -13.57 28.88 -41.09
C ARG A 166 -12.93 28.40 -42.39
N SER A 167 -12.19 27.31 -42.33
CA SER A 167 -12.03 26.38 -43.45
C SER A 167 -11.88 24.97 -42.88
N ASP A 168 -12.62 24.07 -43.50
CA ASP A 168 -12.86 22.70 -43.08
C ASP A 168 -11.59 21.91 -42.76
N GLN A 169 -11.60 21.28 -41.58
CA GLN A 169 -11.03 19.96 -41.39
C GLN A 169 -11.77 19.27 -40.25
N SER A 170 -12.63 18.34 -40.65
CA SER A 170 -13.12 17.21 -39.87
C SER A 170 -11.93 16.44 -39.26
N LEU A 171 -11.50 16.86 -38.07
CA LEU A 171 -10.63 16.04 -37.25
C LEU A 171 -11.50 15.05 -36.49
N ALA A 172 -11.51 13.85 -37.06
CA ALA A 172 -11.99 12.61 -36.49
C ALA A 172 -11.73 12.53 -34.98
N GLN A 173 -12.72 11.95 -34.30
CA GLN A 173 -12.54 11.31 -33.02
C GLN A 173 -11.23 10.53 -33.03
N ASN A 174 -10.26 10.96 -32.22
CA ASN A 174 -9.15 10.09 -31.84
C ASN A 174 -9.68 9.05 -30.84
N GLU A 175 -10.45 8.09 -31.36
CA GLU A 175 -10.67 6.78 -30.78
C GLU A 175 -9.33 6.03 -30.74
N ASN A 176 -8.48 6.34 -29.75
CA ASN A 176 -7.33 5.48 -29.43
C ASN A 176 -6.75 5.70 -28.02
N THR A 177 -7.59 6.05 -27.04
CA THR A 177 -7.21 5.84 -25.64
C THR A 177 -7.47 4.37 -25.30
N THR A 178 -6.41 3.55 -25.28
CA THR A 178 -6.50 2.17 -24.78
C THR A 178 -7.19 2.17 -23.43
N ALA A 179 -8.40 1.60 -23.36
CA ALA A 179 -9.17 1.54 -22.13
C ALA A 179 -8.29 0.97 -21.00
N ARG A 180 -8.13 1.74 -19.90
CA ARG A 180 -7.34 1.35 -18.72
C ARG A 180 -8.10 0.42 -17.78
N VAL A 181 -9.23 -0.11 -18.26
CA VAL A 181 -10.15 -1.03 -17.61
C VAL A 181 -10.65 -1.97 -18.70
N THR A 182 -10.71 -3.26 -18.40
CA THR A 182 -11.30 -4.26 -19.30
C THR A 182 -12.62 -4.71 -18.74
N ILE A 183 -13.68 -4.62 -19.53
CA ILE A 183 -15.02 -5.08 -19.19
C ILE A 183 -15.33 -6.29 -20.06
N ILE A 184 -15.77 -7.39 -19.45
CA ILE A 184 -16.06 -8.66 -20.11
C ILE A 184 -17.55 -8.99 -19.91
N GLY A 185 -18.19 -9.54 -20.94
CA GLY A 185 -19.62 -9.82 -20.95
C GLY A 185 -20.49 -8.56 -21.02
N ASN A 186 -21.75 -8.69 -20.64
CA ASN A 186 -22.79 -7.65 -20.74
C ASN A 186 -22.81 -6.65 -19.56
N THR A 187 -21.71 -6.53 -18.81
CA THR A 187 -21.67 -5.60 -17.66
C THR A 187 -21.61 -4.15 -18.14
N GLN A 188 -22.58 -3.34 -17.74
CA GLN A 188 -22.53 -1.88 -17.94
C GLN A 188 -21.98 -1.20 -16.70
N LEU A 189 -20.99 -0.32 -16.89
CA LEU A 189 -20.46 0.55 -15.84
C LEU A 189 -20.71 2.01 -16.20
N SER A 190 -20.97 2.83 -15.19
CA SER A 190 -21.03 4.27 -15.36
C SER A 190 -19.67 4.85 -15.78
N THR A 191 -19.70 6.01 -16.43
CA THR A 191 -18.48 6.80 -16.73
C THR A 191 -17.69 7.12 -15.47
N ASN A 192 -18.37 7.33 -14.34
CA ASN A 192 -17.77 7.60 -13.04
C ASN A 192 -16.95 6.40 -12.52
N ALA A 193 -17.53 5.20 -12.60
CA ALA A 193 -16.86 3.96 -12.21
C ALA A 193 -15.64 3.67 -13.09
N ILE A 194 -15.75 3.86 -14.40
CA ILE A 194 -14.64 3.68 -15.36
C ILE A 194 -13.52 4.68 -15.07
N ASN A 195 -13.85 5.95 -14.83
CA ASN A 195 -12.87 6.99 -14.47
C ASN A 195 -12.13 6.64 -13.16
N PHE A 196 -12.85 6.17 -12.15
CA PHE A 196 -12.25 5.73 -10.89
C PHE A 196 -11.31 4.52 -11.08
N LEU A 197 -11.73 3.47 -11.78
CA LEU A 197 -10.90 2.29 -12.02
C LEU A 197 -9.67 2.61 -12.90
N SER A 198 -9.78 3.59 -13.79
CA SER A 198 -8.67 4.06 -14.65
C SER A 198 -7.50 4.67 -13.86
N LEU A 199 -7.68 5.00 -12.57
CA LEU A 199 -6.59 5.37 -11.67
C LEU A 199 -5.60 4.23 -11.42
N GLY A 200 -6.05 2.99 -11.63
CA GLY A 200 -5.25 1.78 -11.56
C GLY A 200 -5.27 1.07 -10.19
N PRO A 201 -4.95 -0.24 -10.14
CA PRO A 201 -5.06 -1.05 -8.91
C PRO A 201 -4.22 -0.56 -7.72
N SER A 202 -3.07 0.06 -8.00
CA SER A 202 -2.14 0.56 -7.00
C SER A 202 -2.46 1.96 -6.46
N PHE A 203 -3.53 2.61 -6.96
CA PHE A 203 -3.92 3.93 -6.46
C PHE A 203 -4.41 3.84 -5.01
N SER A 204 -3.78 4.56 -4.09
CA SER A 204 -4.27 4.77 -2.73
C SER A 204 -5.04 6.09 -2.60
N PRO A 205 -6.33 6.04 -2.21
CA PRO A 205 -7.09 7.21 -1.78
C PRO A 205 -6.47 7.86 -0.54
N ALA A 206 -6.52 9.19 -0.50
CA ALA A 206 -6.15 9.97 0.68
C ALA A 206 -7.17 9.70 1.80
N GLN A 207 -6.68 9.63 3.04
CA GLN A 207 -7.50 9.41 4.22
C GLN A 207 -7.24 10.54 5.22
N ASN A 208 -8.32 11.14 5.71
CA ASN A 208 -8.24 12.09 6.81
C ASN A 208 -7.84 11.41 8.10
N ILE A 209 -7.23 12.17 9.01
CA ILE A 209 -6.93 11.68 10.36
C ILE A 209 -8.25 11.38 11.05
N ASN A 210 -8.49 10.12 11.33
CA ASN A 210 -9.71 9.62 11.94
C ASN A 210 -9.36 8.56 13.02
N PRO A 211 -10.35 8.00 13.75
CA PRO A 211 -10.09 7.03 14.80
C PRO A 211 -9.28 5.82 14.34
N LEU A 212 -9.51 5.34 13.12
CA LEU A 212 -8.74 4.24 12.54
C LEU A 212 -7.26 4.63 12.35
N THR A 213 -6.97 5.89 12.00
CA THR A 213 -5.60 6.42 11.95
C THR A 213 -4.95 6.35 13.32
N TYR A 214 -5.64 6.80 14.38
CA TYR A 214 -5.10 6.75 15.74
C TYR A 214 -4.84 5.32 16.22
N ARG A 215 -5.76 4.39 15.98
CA ARG A 215 -5.57 2.96 16.30
C ARG A 215 -4.32 2.38 15.64
N LYS A 216 -4.10 2.67 14.34
CA LYS A 216 -2.90 2.25 13.60
C LYS A 216 -1.62 2.89 14.15
N VAL A 217 -1.68 4.17 14.55
CA VAL A 217 -0.53 4.88 15.15
C VAL A 217 -0.17 4.27 16.50
N VAL A 218 -1.15 4.02 17.37
CA VAL A 218 -0.96 3.38 18.67
C VAL A 218 -0.32 2.00 18.48
N GLY A 219 -0.83 1.19 17.56
CA GLY A 219 -0.24 -0.11 17.24
C GLY A 219 1.21 -0.01 16.73
N GLY A 220 1.54 1.02 15.96
CA GLY A 220 2.91 1.28 15.50
C GLY A 220 3.85 1.72 16.64
N LEU A 221 3.38 2.62 17.51
CA LEU A 221 4.13 3.12 18.66
C LEU A 221 4.38 2.03 19.71
N HIS A 222 3.36 1.24 20.02
CA HIS A 222 3.47 0.13 20.97
C HIS A 222 4.51 -0.90 20.52
N ARG A 223 4.48 -1.25 19.24
CA ARG A 223 5.46 -2.18 18.65
C ARG A 223 6.89 -1.61 18.67
N LEU A 224 7.04 -0.30 18.46
CA LEU A 224 8.34 0.37 18.55
C LEU A 224 8.87 0.32 19.99
N ARG A 225 8.04 0.65 20.99
CA ARG A 225 8.40 0.59 22.42
C ARG A 225 8.94 -0.79 22.79
N ASP A 226 8.19 -1.83 22.46
CA ASP A 226 8.57 -3.22 22.76
C ASP A 226 9.89 -3.60 22.07
N SER A 227 10.08 -3.13 20.82
CA SER A 227 11.29 -3.38 20.04
C SER A 227 12.50 -2.63 20.60
N LEU A 228 12.34 -1.40 21.07
CA LEU A 228 13.41 -0.63 21.70
C LEU A 228 13.85 -1.28 23.01
N ARG A 229 12.91 -1.63 23.90
CA ARG A 229 13.21 -2.35 25.15
C ARG A 229 13.96 -3.65 24.88
N SER A 230 13.49 -4.43 23.90
CA SER A 230 14.13 -5.70 23.52
C SER A 230 15.50 -5.51 22.87
N LYS A 231 15.71 -4.43 22.12
CA LYS A 231 17.00 -4.08 21.51
C LYS A 231 18.01 -3.73 22.60
N THR A 232 17.69 -2.78 23.47
CA THR A 232 18.57 -2.35 24.57
C THR A 232 18.94 -3.51 25.50
N LYS A 233 18.00 -4.41 25.82
CA LYS A 233 18.33 -5.59 26.61
C LYS A 233 19.33 -6.52 25.91
N ARG A 234 19.25 -6.67 24.58
CA ARG A 234 20.22 -7.47 23.81
C ARG A 234 21.57 -6.79 23.75
N ASP A 235 21.60 -5.49 23.50
CA ASP A 235 22.83 -4.69 23.42
C ASP A 235 23.57 -4.73 24.79
N ASN A 236 22.83 -4.64 25.90
CA ASN A 236 23.37 -4.78 27.26
C ASN A 236 23.80 -6.20 27.63
N LEU A 237 23.31 -7.25 26.95
CA LEU A 237 23.73 -8.65 27.17
C LEU A 237 24.95 -9.03 26.31
N GLN A 238 25.07 -8.43 25.13
CA GLN A 238 26.24 -8.58 24.26
C GLN A 238 27.49 -7.93 24.85
N SER A 239 27.36 -6.95 25.75
CA SER A 239 28.51 -6.41 26.50
C SER A 239 29.06 -7.35 27.58
N PHE A 240 28.40 -8.47 27.89
CA PHE A 240 28.79 -9.39 28.97
C PHE A 240 28.91 -10.87 28.57
N SER A 241 28.77 -11.27 27.30
CA SER A 241 28.92 -12.68 26.92
C SER A 241 29.47 -12.90 25.50
N THR A 242 30.59 -13.62 25.40
CA THR A 242 31.20 -14.16 24.17
C THR A 242 30.86 -15.62 23.91
N LEU A 243 29.79 -16.16 24.51
CA LEU A 243 29.36 -17.54 24.28
C LEU A 243 27.85 -17.64 24.10
N ASP A 244 27.43 -17.87 22.85
CA ASP A 244 26.35 -18.83 22.60
C ASP A 244 26.48 -19.35 21.16
N ASN A 245 27.06 -20.54 21.01
CA ASN A 245 27.11 -21.33 19.77
C ASN A 245 25.71 -21.88 19.39
N ARG A 246 24.66 -21.07 19.57
CA ARG A 246 23.30 -21.45 19.15
C ARG A 246 23.16 -21.17 17.66
N ARG A 247 22.84 -22.24 16.92
CA ARG A 247 22.50 -22.15 15.49
C ARG A 247 21.46 -21.05 15.27
N LEU A 248 21.87 -19.97 14.61
CA LEU A 248 21.01 -18.82 14.32
C LEU A 248 19.94 -19.22 13.31
N LEU A 249 18.71 -19.43 13.79
CA LEU A 249 17.53 -19.67 12.97
C LEU A 249 17.07 -18.38 12.28
N PRO A 250 16.42 -18.48 11.10
CA PRO A 250 15.99 -17.30 10.38
C PRO A 250 14.89 -16.54 11.13
N ALA A 251 14.94 -15.21 11.06
CA ALA A 251 13.91 -14.36 11.65
C ALA A 251 12.53 -14.64 11.01
N VAL A 252 11.62 -15.20 11.81
CA VAL A 252 10.30 -15.62 11.33
C VAL A 252 9.38 -14.39 11.14
N PRO A 253 8.80 -14.19 9.94
CA PRO A 253 7.99 -13.01 9.60
C PRO A 253 6.52 -13.11 10.05
N PHE A 254 6.12 -14.23 10.67
CA PHE A 254 4.74 -14.46 11.10
C PHE A 254 4.48 -13.89 12.50
N PRO A 255 3.23 -13.44 12.77
CA PRO A 255 2.83 -13.01 14.11
C PRO A 255 3.17 -14.06 15.17
N ARG A 256 3.56 -13.60 16.36
CA ARG A 256 3.76 -14.50 17.50
C ARG A 256 2.42 -15.03 17.96
N SER A 257 2.39 -16.28 18.42
CA SER A 257 1.22 -16.89 19.06
C SER A 257 0.94 -16.33 20.44
N PHE A 258 1.99 -15.87 21.13
CA PHE A 258 1.92 -15.31 22.47
C PHE A 258 2.60 -13.95 22.54
N TYR A 259 1.99 -13.04 23.29
CA TYR A 259 2.57 -11.73 23.61
C TYR A 259 3.09 -11.77 25.04
N LYS A 260 4.38 -11.49 25.20
CA LYS A 260 5.01 -11.18 26.48
C LYS A 260 5.50 -9.76 26.40
N GLU A 261 5.00 -8.90 27.27
CA GLU A 261 5.48 -7.53 27.37
C GLU A 261 6.97 -7.52 27.77
N PRO A 262 7.84 -6.80 27.04
CA PRO A 262 9.22 -6.62 27.46
C PRO A 262 9.32 -5.75 28.72
N GLU A 263 10.23 -6.14 29.61
CA GLU A 263 10.52 -5.41 30.84
C GLU A 263 10.84 -3.93 30.56
N PRO A 264 10.33 -2.99 31.37
CA PRO A 264 10.61 -1.56 31.24
C PRO A 264 12.11 -1.24 31.27
N VAL A 265 12.52 -0.25 30.47
CA VAL A 265 13.90 0.26 30.44
C VAL A 265 13.84 1.78 30.53
N ARG A 266 14.23 2.33 31.68
CA ARG A 266 13.97 3.74 32.04
C ARG A 266 14.40 4.75 30.97
N GLU A 267 15.62 4.63 30.46
CA GLU A 267 16.15 5.56 29.45
C GLU A 267 15.37 5.49 28.12
N VAL A 268 15.10 4.28 27.67
CA VAL A 268 14.32 4.01 26.45
C VAL A 268 12.89 4.53 26.60
N ASP A 269 12.26 4.30 27.75
CA ASP A 269 10.89 4.70 28.01
C ASP A 269 10.75 6.22 28.09
N ILE A 270 11.75 6.95 28.59
CA ILE A 270 11.80 8.42 28.54
C ILE A 270 11.82 8.92 27.08
N LYS A 271 12.75 8.39 26.26
CA LYS A 271 12.84 8.75 24.84
C LYS A 271 11.56 8.40 24.09
N PHE A 272 10.99 7.24 24.37
CA PHE A 272 9.71 6.80 23.80
C PHE A 272 8.56 7.74 24.17
N ARG A 273 8.44 8.17 25.42
CA ARG A 273 7.42 9.14 25.86
C ARG A 273 7.51 10.46 25.10
N ILE A 274 8.72 11.00 24.92
CA ILE A 274 8.95 12.24 24.16
C ILE A 274 8.48 12.05 22.71
N LEU A 275 8.81 10.91 22.10
CA LEU A 275 8.36 10.58 20.75
C LEU A 275 6.83 10.45 20.66
N ALA A 276 6.22 9.66 21.54
CA ALA A 276 4.78 9.40 21.55
C ALA A 276 3.97 10.71 21.73
N SER A 277 4.39 11.56 22.67
CA SER A 277 3.81 12.88 22.88
C SER A 277 3.98 13.78 21.65
N GLY A 278 5.18 13.85 21.07
CA GLY A 278 5.42 14.61 19.85
C GLY A 278 4.59 14.13 18.67
N VAL A 279 4.39 12.83 18.50
CA VAL A 279 3.51 12.26 17.46
C VAL A 279 2.06 12.68 17.69
N LEU A 280 1.58 12.63 18.93
CA LEU A 280 0.24 13.07 19.29
C LEU A 280 0.00 14.55 18.98
N GLU A 281 0.96 15.42 19.32
CA GLU A 281 0.90 16.86 19.01
C GLU A 281 0.81 17.10 17.50
N VAL A 282 1.61 16.36 16.71
CA VAL A 282 1.57 16.44 15.26
C VAL A 282 0.19 16.03 14.75
N LEU A 283 -0.36 14.89 15.17
CA LEU A 283 -1.68 14.45 14.73
C LEU A 283 -2.77 15.47 15.10
N ASN A 284 -2.74 15.98 16.33
CA ASN A 284 -3.69 17.00 16.78
C ASN A 284 -3.60 18.31 15.99
N LYS A 285 -2.40 18.73 15.61
CA LYS A 285 -2.19 19.89 14.74
C LYS A 285 -2.78 19.70 13.35
N PHE A 286 -2.70 18.48 12.80
CA PHE A 286 -3.14 18.19 11.44
C PHE A 286 -4.56 17.61 11.34
N LYS A 287 -5.24 17.29 12.45
CA LYS A 287 -6.55 16.61 12.44
C LYS A 287 -7.66 17.34 11.69
N HIS A 288 -7.61 18.67 11.65
CA HIS A 288 -8.61 19.49 10.95
C HIS A 288 -8.29 19.73 9.47
N HIS A 289 -7.19 19.18 8.95
CA HIS A 289 -6.86 19.29 7.53
C HIS A 289 -7.62 18.23 6.75
N HIS A 290 -8.29 18.65 5.67
CA HIS A 290 -8.96 17.75 4.75
C HIS A 290 -8.04 17.35 3.61
N TYR A 291 -7.77 16.06 3.49
CA TYR A 291 -6.96 15.43 2.45
C TYR A 291 -7.90 14.70 1.49
N THR A 292 -7.92 15.13 0.23
CA THR A 292 -8.60 14.40 -0.84
C THR A 292 -7.73 14.38 -2.09
N ASN A 293 -7.72 13.24 -2.76
CA ASN A 293 -7.05 13.05 -4.05
C ASN A 293 -7.98 12.39 -5.08
N LEU A 294 -9.28 12.33 -4.80
CA LEU A 294 -10.33 11.85 -5.69
C LEU A 294 -11.28 13.01 -6.04
N SER A 295 -11.75 13.05 -7.29
CA SER A 295 -12.83 13.97 -7.68
C SER A 295 -14.17 13.52 -7.10
N ARG A 296 -15.20 14.37 -7.16
CA ARG A 296 -16.57 14.00 -6.77
C ARG A 296 -17.09 12.83 -7.60
N ASP A 297 -16.86 12.87 -8.90
CA ASP A 297 -17.26 11.81 -9.83
C ASP A 297 -16.56 10.48 -9.52
N GLN A 298 -15.27 10.53 -9.18
CA GLN A 298 -14.51 9.33 -8.79
C GLN A 298 -14.99 8.75 -7.45
N LEU A 299 -15.37 9.61 -6.49
CA LEU A 299 -15.97 9.16 -5.24
C LEU A 299 -17.35 8.53 -5.47
N GLN A 300 -18.12 9.07 -6.41
CA GLN A 300 -19.42 8.54 -6.78
C GLN A 300 -19.25 7.18 -7.48
N GLY A 301 -18.34 7.07 -8.44
CA GLY A 301 -17.99 5.78 -9.09
C GLY A 301 -17.48 4.73 -8.10
N PHE A 302 -16.73 5.13 -7.07
CA PHE A 302 -16.33 4.21 -6.00
C PHE A 302 -17.52 3.66 -5.20
N LYS A 303 -18.55 4.48 -4.93
CA LYS A 303 -19.77 4.02 -4.25
C LYS A 303 -20.56 3.05 -5.12
N GLU A 304 -20.77 3.39 -6.38
CA GLU A 304 -21.48 2.55 -7.36
C GLU A 304 -20.80 1.17 -7.50
N LEU A 305 -19.47 1.13 -7.61
CA LEU A 305 -18.74 -0.14 -7.66
C LEU A 305 -18.89 -0.97 -6.39
N ARG A 306 -18.94 -0.33 -5.21
CA ARG A 306 -19.15 -1.05 -3.96
C ARG A 306 -20.54 -1.67 -3.88
N GLU A 307 -21.55 -1.00 -4.41
CA GLU A 307 -22.92 -1.48 -4.49
C GLU A 307 -23.05 -2.67 -5.47
N LEU A 308 -22.48 -2.54 -6.68
CA LEU A 308 -22.46 -3.64 -7.65
C LEU A 308 -21.72 -4.88 -7.12
N ILE A 309 -20.66 -4.69 -6.33
CA ILE A 309 -19.94 -5.78 -5.67
C ILE A 309 -20.74 -6.37 -4.50
N SER A 310 -21.40 -5.54 -3.69
CA SER A 310 -22.19 -6.04 -2.54
C SER A 310 -23.43 -6.81 -2.98
N ASN A 311 -24.04 -6.40 -4.09
CA ASN A 311 -25.22 -7.04 -4.65
C ASN A 311 -24.88 -8.23 -5.55
N SER A 312 -23.63 -8.70 -5.52
CA SER A 312 -23.18 -9.89 -6.26
C SER A 312 -23.37 -9.79 -7.78
N SER A 313 -23.46 -8.56 -8.32
CA SER A 313 -23.68 -8.34 -9.75
C SER A 313 -22.39 -8.49 -10.55
N ILE A 314 -21.27 -8.00 -10.00
CA ILE A 314 -19.97 -8.01 -10.68
C ILE A 314 -18.88 -8.67 -9.85
N ARG A 315 -17.91 -9.26 -10.54
CA ARG A 315 -16.58 -9.55 -10.03
C ARG A 315 -15.60 -8.51 -10.54
N LEU A 316 -14.84 -7.94 -9.61
CA LEU A 316 -13.67 -7.11 -9.91
C LEU A 316 -12.38 -7.88 -9.61
N SER A 317 -11.52 -8.01 -10.62
CA SER A 317 -10.18 -8.59 -10.50
C SER A 317 -9.12 -7.72 -11.19
N VAL A 318 -7.87 -8.17 -11.20
CA VAL A 318 -6.78 -7.54 -11.96
C VAL A 318 -6.38 -8.49 -13.08
N SER A 319 -6.01 -7.96 -14.25
CA SER A 319 -5.57 -8.78 -15.37
C SER A 319 -4.26 -9.52 -15.07
N ASP A 320 -4.01 -10.60 -15.81
CA ASP A 320 -2.81 -11.42 -15.63
C ASP A 320 -1.51 -10.68 -15.99
N LYS A 321 -1.49 -9.98 -17.13
CA LYS A 321 -0.29 -9.32 -17.70
C LYS A 321 -0.47 -7.83 -18.00
N GLY A 322 -1.69 -7.31 -18.11
CA GLY A 322 -1.93 -5.93 -18.54
C GLY A 322 -1.88 -4.88 -17.41
N GLY A 323 -2.12 -5.31 -16.16
CA GLY A 323 -2.08 -4.49 -14.95
C GLY A 323 -3.37 -3.70 -14.65
N GLU A 324 -4.37 -3.77 -15.53
CA GLU A 324 -5.69 -3.15 -15.42
C GLU A 324 -6.65 -3.91 -14.52
N PHE A 325 -7.73 -3.22 -14.12
CA PHE A 325 -8.89 -3.89 -13.57
C PHE A 325 -9.66 -4.62 -14.67
N VAL A 326 -10.11 -5.83 -14.33
CA VAL A 326 -11.03 -6.62 -15.14
C VAL A 326 -12.36 -6.70 -14.40
N VAL A 327 -13.43 -6.34 -15.09
CA VAL A 327 -14.80 -6.35 -14.57
C VAL A 327 -15.62 -7.32 -15.39
N MET A 328 -16.37 -8.20 -14.74
CA MET A 328 -17.27 -9.14 -15.41
C MET A 328 -18.46 -9.50 -14.51
N PRO A 329 -19.56 -10.05 -15.06
CA PRO A 329 -20.62 -10.62 -14.24
C PRO A 329 -20.08 -11.73 -13.35
N GLN A 330 -20.55 -11.76 -12.11
CA GLN A 330 -20.09 -12.78 -11.16
C GLN A 330 -20.46 -14.20 -11.62
N GLU A 331 -21.60 -14.34 -12.30
CA GLU A 331 -22.04 -15.60 -12.90
C GLU A 331 -21.09 -16.11 -14.00
N LEU A 332 -20.59 -15.20 -14.85
CA LEU A 332 -19.63 -15.57 -15.89
C LEU A 332 -18.32 -16.09 -15.28
N ASP A 333 -17.80 -15.45 -14.23
CA ASP A 333 -16.61 -15.94 -13.52
C ASP A 333 -16.81 -17.33 -12.91
N ARG A 334 -18.02 -17.60 -12.39
CA ARG A 334 -18.37 -18.93 -11.86
C ARG A 334 -18.37 -19.98 -12.94
N ARG A 335 -18.97 -19.70 -14.09
CA ARG A 335 -18.98 -20.61 -15.25
C ARG A 335 -17.57 -20.90 -15.76
N ILE A 336 -16.75 -19.86 -15.97
CA ILE A 336 -15.35 -20.00 -16.41
C ILE A 336 -14.55 -20.85 -15.42
N THR A 337 -14.72 -20.59 -14.12
CA THR A 337 -13.99 -21.33 -13.09
C THR A 337 -14.46 -22.78 -12.96
N SER A 338 -15.76 -23.03 -13.06
CA SER A 338 -16.33 -24.38 -13.02
C SER A 338 -15.82 -25.22 -14.19
N ALA A 339 -15.81 -24.65 -15.39
CA ALA A 339 -15.26 -25.29 -16.59
C ALA A 339 -13.78 -25.66 -16.42
N HIS A 340 -12.98 -24.77 -15.85
CA HIS A 340 -11.57 -25.04 -15.58
C HIS A 340 -11.36 -26.15 -14.54
N LEU A 341 -12.16 -26.17 -13.47
CA LEU A 341 -12.07 -27.19 -12.42
C LEU A 341 -12.66 -28.54 -12.83
N ALA A 342 -13.40 -28.60 -13.94
CA ALA A 342 -13.90 -29.84 -14.53
C ALA A 342 -12.83 -30.68 -15.24
N ASP A 343 -11.62 -30.14 -15.46
CA ASP A 343 -10.48 -30.91 -16.00
C ASP A 343 -10.02 -31.99 -15.02
N THR A 344 -10.50 -33.20 -15.23
CA THR A 344 -10.18 -34.39 -14.43
C THR A 344 -8.74 -34.86 -14.59
N THR A 345 -7.99 -34.35 -15.56
CA THR A 345 -6.56 -34.65 -15.72
C THR A 345 -5.68 -33.82 -14.77
N THR A 346 -6.21 -32.71 -14.23
CA THR A 346 -5.49 -31.79 -13.36
C THR A 346 -6.10 -31.71 -11.96
N TYR A 347 -7.43 -31.83 -11.83
CA TYR A 347 -8.14 -31.69 -10.58
C TYR A 347 -9.05 -32.89 -10.29
N ARG A 348 -9.31 -33.12 -9.01
CA ARG A 348 -10.35 -34.05 -8.55
C ARG A 348 -11.17 -33.42 -7.43
N PRO A 349 -12.44 -33.83 -7.24
CA PRO A 349 -13.17 -33.56 -6.02
C PRO A 349 -12.42 -34.09 -4.78
N ALA A 350 -12.53 -33.36 -3.67
CA ALA A 350 -11.98 -33.73 -2.38
C ALA A 350 -13.00 -33.44 -1.27
N THR A 351 -12.63 -33.74 -0.03
CA THR A 351 -13.51 -33.55 1.13
C THR A 351 -12.86 -32.68 2.21
N GLU A 352 -13.67 -32.10 3.10
CA GLU A 352 -13.17 -31.42 4.29
C GLU A 352 -12.36 -32.36 5.18
N LYS A 353 -12.78 -33.63 5.29
CA LYS A 353 -12.08 -34.66 6.06
C LYS A 353 -10.67 -34.92 5.51
N GLU A 354 -10.52 -34.97 4.18
CA GLU A 354 -9.20 -35.06 3.53
C GLU A 354 -8.32 -33.85 3.89
N PHE A 355 -8.85 -32.63 3.75
CA PHE A 355 -8.12 -31.41 4.12
C PHE A 355 -7.63 -31.47 5.58
N GLN A 356 -8.53 -31.78 6.53
CA GLN A 356 -8.18 -31.87 7.95
C GLN A 356 -7.15 -32.97 8.24
N THR A 357 -7.22 -34.09 7.53
CA THR A 357 -6.27 -35.20 7.68
C THR A 357 -4.89 -34.83 7.16
N GLN A 358 -4.80 -34.18 5.99
CA GLN A 358 -3.55 -33.65 5.46
C GLN A 358 -2.92 -32.61 6.40
N CYS A 359 -3.73 -31.70 6.96
CA CYS A 359 -3.26 -30.70 7.93
C CYS A 359 -2.63 -31.33 9.18
N ARG A 360 -3.31 -32.33 9.77
CA ARG A 360 -2.80 -33.04 10.95
C ARG A 360 -1.49 -33.76 10.64
N ARG A 361 -1.48 -34.55 9.56
CA ARG A 361 -0.29 -35.26 9.09
C ARG A 361 0.92 -34.35 8.88
N LEU A 362 0.73 -33.21 8.21
CA LEU A 362 1.82 -32.25 7.98
C LEU A 362 2.38 -31.69 9.29
N ASN A 363 1.51 -31.32 10.25
CA ASN A 363 1.93 -30.81 11.56
C ASN A 363 2.68 -31.87 12.38
N ASP A 364 2.22 -33.13 12.33
CA ASP A 364 2.83 -34.24 13.05
C ASP A 364 4.23 -34.52 12.51
N ILE A 365 4.37 -34.60 11.18
CA ILE A 365 5.66 -34.82 10.52
C ILE A 365 6.60 -33.63 10.76
N TRP A 366 6.11 -32.40 10.66
CA TRP A 366 6.90 -31.20 10.99
C TRP A 366 7.44 -31.24 12.41
N THR A 367 6.58 -31.57 13.38
CA THR A 367 6.97 -31.62 14.79
C THR A 367 7.98 -32.73 15.04
N LYS A 368 7.75 -33.93 14.50
CA LYS A 368 8.67 -35.07 14.60
C LYS A 368 10.03 -34.76 14.00
N VAL A 369 10.05 -34.32 12.73
CA VAL A 369 11.28 -34.01 12.00
C VAL A 369 12.05 -32.86 12.65
N GLY A 370 11.34 -31.79 13.06
CA GLY A 370 11.94 -30.63 13.70
C GLY A 370 12.64 -30.99 15.03
N LYS A 371 11.96 -31.76 15.89
CA LYS A 371 12.53 -32.24 17.15
C LYS A 371 13.74 -33.14 16.92
N SER A 372 13.65 -34.11 16.01
CA SER A 372 14.77 -35.00 15.69
C SER A 372 15.96 -34.26 15.03
N ALA A 373 15.74 -33.05 14.50
CA ALA A 373 16.80 -32.19 13.95
C ALA A 373 17.39 -31.19 14.96
N GLY A 374 16.93 -31.22 16.21
CA GLY A 374 17.39 -30.30 17.25
C GLY A 374 16.95 -28.85 16.99
N LEU A 375 15.84 -28.64 16.28
CA LEU A 375 15.26 -27.31 16.15
C LEU A 375 14.62 -26.88 17.48
N ASP A 376 14.76 -25.61 17.82
CA ASP A 376 14.15 -25.03 19.02
C ASP A 376 12.62 -25.22 19.06
N ASP A 377 12.07 -25.64 20.20
CA ASP A 377 10.64 -25.93 20.35
C ASP A 377 9.75 -24.70 20.11
N ARG A 378 10.24 -23.48 20.44
CA ARG A 378 9.49 -22.25 20.14
C ARG A 378 9.45 -22.01 18.64
N PHE A 379 10.53 -22.29 17.92
CA PHE A 379 10.56 -22.22 16.46
C PHE A 379 9.61 -23.24 15.82
N ILE A 380 9.64 -24.50 16.26
CA ILE A 380 8.73 -25.55 15.78
C ILE A 380 7.27 -25.13 15.99
N SER A 381 6.94 -24.71 17.21
CA SER A 381 5.58 -24.28 17.58
C SER A 381 5.12 -23.04 16.82
N ARG A 382 6.05 -22.15 16.46
CA ARG A 382 5.75 -20.92 15.70
C ARG A 382 5.37 -21.20 14.24
N LEU A 383 5.93 -22.26 13.65
CA LEU A 383 5.59 -22.66 12.27
C LEU A 383 4.42 -23.64 12.20
N ARG A 384 4.09 -24.33 13.29
CA ARG A 384 2.90 -25.18 13.40
C ARG A 384 1.61 -24.35 13.33
N LEU A 385 0.63 -24.81 12.56
CA LEU A 385 -0.69 -24.19 12.45
C LEU A 385 -1.77 -25.18 12.89
N GLU A 386 -2.36 -24.95 14.05
CA GLU A 386 -3.39 -25.84 14.61
C GLU A 386 -4.74 -25.73 13.89
N ASN A 387 -5.09 -24.52 13.45
CA ASN A 387 -6.35 -24.22 12.76
C ASN A 387 -6.07 -23.44 11.46
N PRO A 388 -5.47 -24.07 10.44
CA PRO A 388 -5.17 -23.40 9.18
C PRO A 388 -6.45 -23.09 8.39
N SER A 389 -6.45 -21.98 7.65
CA SER A 389 -7.54 -21.72 6.71
C SER A 389 -7.39 -22.62 5.50
N CYS A 390 -8.47 -23.23 5.01
CA CYS A 390 -8.41 -23.96 3.74
C CYS A 390 -7.95 -23.01 2.61
N PRO A 391 -6.91 -23.38 1.82
CA PRO A 391 -6.51 -22.65 0.63
C PRO A 391 -7.70 -22.43 -0.31
N VAL A 392 -7.70 -21.32 -1.07
CA VAL A 392 -8.81 -21.00 -1.98
C VAL A 392 -8.35 -20.78 -3.41
N PHE A 393 -9.14 -21.30 -4.33
CA PHE A 393 -8.95 -21.08 -5.75
C PHE A 393 -9.50 -19.71 -6.17
N TYR A 394 -8.74 -19.00 -7.00
CA TYR A 394 -9.24 -17.89 -7.78
C TYR A 394 -8.49 -17.81 -9.12
N SER A 395 -9.15 -17.27 -10.13
CA SER A 395 -8.63 -17.12 -11.47
C SER A 395 -8.30 -15.66 -11.79
N LEU A 396 -7.28 -15.45 -12.62
CA LEU A 396 -7.04 -14.19 -13.33
C LEU A 396 -7.25 -14.42 -14.82
N ILE A 397 -8.02 -13.56 -15.49
CA ILE A 397 -8.24 -13.68 -16.94
C ILE A 397 -6.97 -13.27 -17.69
N LYS A 398 -6.59 -14.10 -18.68
CA LYS A 398 -5.51 -13.79 -19.62
C LYS A 398 -6.05 -12.91 -20.75
N THR A 399 -6.35 -11.64 -20.43
CA THR A 399 -6.93 -10.67 -21.39
C THR A 399 -6.11 -10.51 -22.67
N HIS A 400 -4.80 -10.75 -22.63
CA HIS A 400 -3.89 -10.74 -23.79
C HIS A 400 -4.01 -11.95 -24.73
N LYS A 401 -4.75 -13.01 -24.34
CA LYS A 401 -5.03 -14.19 -25.18
C LYS A 401 -6.46 -14.22 -25.68
N THR A 402 -7.22 -13.14 -25.48
CA THR A 402 -8.64 -13.03 -25.84
C THR A 402 -8.79 -11.83 -26.77
N PRO A 403 -9.23 -12.00 -28.03
CA PRO A 403 -9.47 -10.88 -28.94
C PRO A 403 -10.52 -9.91 -28.36
N LEU A 404 -10.25 -8.60 -28.43
CA LEU A 404 -11.14 -7.56 -27.88
C LEU A 404 -12.55 -7.59 -28.49
N HIS A 405 -12.68 -8.01 -29.75
CA HIS A 405 -13.94 -8.04 -30.49
C HIS A 405 -14.86 -9.23 -30.12
N GLU A 406 -14.38 -10.22 -29.37
CA GLU A 406 -15.14 -11.45 -29.04
C GLU A 406 -15.56 -11.54 -27.55
N MET A 407 -15.06 -10.67 -26.67
CA MET A 407 -15.27 -10.78 -25.21
C MET A 407 -16.73 -10.65 -24.73
N GLY A 408 -17.65 -10.22 -25.59
CA GLY A 408 -19.08 -10.09 -25.29
C GLY A 408 -19.91 -11.36 -25.54
N SER A 409 -19.45 -12.28 -26.41
CA SER A 409 -20.23 -13.43 -26.92
C SER A 409 -19.55 -14.79 -26.74
N MET A 410 -18.34 -14.84 -26.17
CA MET A 410 -17.61 -16.09 -25.97
C MET A 410 -18.24 -17.01 -24.93
N SER A 411 -18.19 -18.32 -25.22
CA SER A 411 -18.50 -19.36 -24.24
C SER A 411 -17.50 -19.34 -23.08
N ALA A 412 -17.94 -19.78 -21.89
CA ALA A 412 -17.11 -19.78 -20.69
C ALA A 412 -15.81 -20.60 -20.86
N ASP A 413 -15.86 -21.67 -21.66
CA ASP A 413 -14.76 -22.62 -21.85
C ASP A 413 -13.63 -22.06 -22.74
N THR A 414 -13.93 -21.00 -23.49
CA THR A 414 -12.96 -20.36 -24.39
C THR A 414 -12.00 -19.43 -23.63
N PHE A 415 -12.41 -18.91 -22.47
CA PHE A 415 -11.60 -17.98 -21.69
C PHE A 415 -10.37 -18.69 -21.09
N LYS A 416 -9.18 -18.22 -21.48
CA LYS A 416 -7.94 -18.68 -20.85
C LYS A 416 -7.70 -17.94 -19.53
N ILE A 417 -7.42 -18.71 -18.48
CA ILE A 417 -7.15 -18.16 -17.15
C ILE A 417 -5.75 -18.51 -16.64
N ARG A 418 -5.28 -17.77 -15.63
CA ARG A 418 -4.21 -18.18 -14.72
C ARG A 418 -4.85 -18.66 -13.41
N PRO A 419 -4.86 -19.98 -13.14
CA PRO A 419 -5.38 -20.51 -11.88
C PRO A 419 -4.44 -20.18 -10.73
N ILE A 420 -4.96 -19.77 -9.57
CA ILE A 420 -4.16 -19.52 -8.38
C ILE A 420 -4.83 -20.14 -7.16
N ILE A 421 -4.07 -20.94 -6.41
CA ILE A 421 -4.47 -21.50 -5.11
C ILE A 421 -3.80 -20.67 -4.01
N SER A 422 -4.58 -19.81 -3.37
CA SER A 422 -4.10 -18.96 -2.27
C SER A 422 -3.81 -19.79 -1.02
N CYS A 423 -2.54 -20.08 -0.78
CA CYS A 423 -2.09 -20.84 0.39
C CYS A 423 -1.86 -19.96 1.64
N VAL A 424 -2.22 -18.67 1.60
CA VAL A 424 -2.01 -17.73 2.72
C VAL A 424 -2.82 -18.16 3.93
N GLY A 425 -2.15 -18.37 5.08
CA GLY A 425 -2.78 -18.90 6.29
C GLY A 425 -3.18 -20.38 6.21
N GLY A 426 -2.85 -21.05 5.09
CA GLY A 426 -3.06 -22.49 4.90
C GLY A 426 -2.01 -23.35 5.60
N PRO A 427 -2.21 -24.68 5.61
CA PRO A 427 -1.39 -25.62 6.38
C PRO A 427 0.10 -25.57 6.01
N THR A 428 0.40 -25.36 4.73
CA THR A 428 1.77 -25.33 4.23
C THR A 428 2.46 -23.98 4.37
N ASP A 429 1.75 -22.88 4.66
CA ASP A 429 2.26 -21.50 4.53
C ASP A 429 3.56 -21.25 5.30
N ARG A 430 3.57 -21.61 6.58
CA ARG A 430 4.70 -21.33 7.49
C ARG A 430 5.86 -22.31 7.33
N ILE A 431 5.55 -23.59 7.15
CA ILE A 431 6.55 -24.65 6.96
C ILE A 431 7.24 -24.47 5.60
N SER A 432 6.48 -24.26 4.53
CA SER A 432 7.02 -24.02 3.19
C SER A 432 7.84 -22.73 3.10
N TRP A 433 7.55 -21.70 3.92
CA TRP A 433 8.44 -20.53 4.04
C TRP A 433 9.84 -20.91 4.53
N PHE A 434 9.92 -21.76 5.57
CA PHE A 434 11.21 -22.19 6.12
C PHE A 434 11.96 -23.09 5.15
N LEU A 435 11.27 -24.07 4.55
CA LEU A 435 11.86 -24.93 3.52
C LEU A 435 12.36 -24.11 2.33
N ASN A 436 11.58 -23.13 1.87
CA ASN A 436 11.99 -22.26 0.78
C ASN A 436 13.24 -21.44 1.13
N LYS A 437 13.45 -21.04 2.40
CA LYS A 437 14.70 -20.40 2.83
C LYS A 437 15.92 -21.31 2.72
N ILE A 438 15.73 -22.62 2.81
CA ILE A 438 16.80 -23.62 2.67
C ILE A 438 17.10 -23.88 1.19
N VAL A 439 16.07 -24.09 0.37
CA VAL A 439 16.27 -24.55 -1.03
C VAL A 439 16.36 -23.42 -2.06
N SER A 440 15.81 -22.23 -1.82
CA SER A 440 15.93 -21.09 -2.77
C SER A 440 17.37 -20.73 -3.15
N PRO A 441 18.38 -20.81 -2.27
CA PRO A 441 19.78 -20.59 -2.65
C PRO A 441 20.29 -21.52 -3.78
N LEU A 442 19.71 -22.70 -3.95
CA LEU A 442 20.05 -23.62 -5.05
C LEU A 442 19.77 -23.03 -6.43
N ILE A 443 18.83 -22.09 -6.54
CA ILE A 443 18.51 -21.41 -7.81
C ILE A 443 19.74 -20.76 -8.42
N ARG A 444 20.64 -20.19 -7.59
CA ARG A 444 21.90 -19.57 -8.06
C ARG A 444 22.93 -20.58 -8.57
N LYS A 445 22.69 -21.88 -8.36
CA LYS A 445 23.54 -22.97 -8.83
C LYS A 445 23.03 -23.58 -10.15
N VAL A 446 21.87 -23.14 -10.63
CA VAL A 446 21.31 -23.54 -11.93
C VAL A 446 22.05 -22.74 -13.02
N PRO A 447 22.84 -23.38 -13.90
CA PRO A 447 23.82 -22.68 -14.74
C PRO A 447 23.24 -21.60 -15.66
N ARG A 448 22.06 -21.82 -16.24
CA ARG A 448 21.46 -20.92 -17.24
C ARG A 448 20.24 -20.16 -16.73
N HIS A 449 19.96 -20.22 -15.43
CA HIS A 449 18.88 -19.45 -14.84
C HIS A 449 19.27 -17.98 -14.69
N LEU A 450 18.41 -17.09 -15.17
CA LEU A 450 18.53 -15.65 -15.01
C LEU A 450 17.75 -15.17 -13.79
N SER A 451 18.40 -14.40 -12.92
CA SER A 451 17.74 -13.77 -11.77
C SER A 451 17.06 -12.45 -12.15
N ASN A 452 17.55 -11.76 -13.19
CA ASN A 452 17.07 -10.45 -13.62
C ASN A 452 17.59 -10.08 -15.02
N THR A 453 17.06 -9.00 -15.59
CA THR A 453 17.47 -8.48 -16.91
C THR A 453 18.94 -8.07 -16.98
N CYS A 454 19.56 -7.60 -15.90
CA CYS A 454 20.96 -7.18 -15.95
C CYS A 454 21.87 -8.38 -16.25
N GLU A 455 21.61 -9.53 -15.61
CA GLU A 455 22.33 -10.78 -15.91
C GLU A 455 22.16 -11.21 -17.37
N PHE A 456 20.96 -11.02 -17.94
CA PHE A 456 20.73 -11.27 -19.37
C PHE A 456 21.57 -10.36 -20.27
N ILE A 457 21.61 -9.06 -19.96
CA ILE A 457 22.42 -8.09 -20.71
C ILE A 457 23.91 -8.41 -20.60
N ASP A 458 24.37 -8.82 -19.42
CA ASP A 458 25.77 -9.18 -19.20
C ASP A 458 26.13 -10.45 -19.97
N GLN A 459 25.25 -11.46 -20.02
CA GLN A 459 25.44 -12.65 -20.86
C GLN A 459 25.49 -12.30 -22.35
N LEU A 460 24.57 -11.46 -22.83
CA LEU A 460 24.56 -11.00 -24.22
C LEU A 460 25.83 -10.24 -24.62
N ARG A 461 26.39 -9.42 -23.72
CA ARG A 461 27.61 -8.64 -23.99
C ARG A 461 28.88 -9.49 -23.99
N ASN A 462 28.90 -10.57 -23.21
CA ASN A 462 30.05 -11.46 -23.08
C ASN A 462 29.99 -12.63 -24.08
N ALA A 463 28.88 -12.79 -24.79
CA ALA A 463 28.73 -13.82 -25.82
C ALA A 463 29.39 -13.37 -27.14
N HIS A 464 29.95 -14.34 -27.86
CA HIS A 464 30.48 -14.14 -29.21
C HIS A 464 29.47 -14.71 -30.21
N PHE A 465 29.04 -13.87 -31.15
CA PHE A 465 28.10 -14.23 -32.20
C PHE A 465 28.77 -14.22 -33.56
N GLU A 466 28.46 -15.22 -34.37
CA GLU A 466 28.86 -15.33 -35.77
C GLU A 466 27.89 -14.57 -36.69
N GLN A 467 28.27 -14.39 -37.96
CA GLN A 467 27.47 -13.68 -38.96
C GLN A 467 26.09 -14.32 -39.18
N ASN A 468 26.00 -15.65 -39.14
CA ASN A 468 24.80 -16.44 -39.41
C ASN A 468 24.00 -16.81 -38.15
N SER A 469 24.37 -16.24 -37.00
CA SER A 469 23.76 -16.59 -35.71
C SER A 469 22.26 -16.29 -35.71
N VAL A 470 21.48 -17.23 -35.21
CA VAL A 470 20.03 -17.14 -35.11
C VAL A 470 19.64 -16.97 -33.65
N ILE A 471 18.74 -16.02 -33.37
CA ILE A 471 18.19 -15.78 -32.04
C ILE A 471 16.68 -16.05 -32.03
N GLU A 472 16.22 -16.90 -31.11
CA GLU A 472 14.80 -17.20 -30.89
C GLU A 472 14.48 -17.23 -29.40
N SER A 473 13.21 -16.98 -29.06
CA SER A 473 12.71 -17.17 -27.69
C SER A 473 11.79 -18.38 -27.64
N PHE A 474 11.94 -19.21 -26.60
CA PHE A 474 11.04 -20.33 -26.34
C PHE A 474 10.25 -20.08 -25.05
N ASP A 475 8.93 -20.28 -25.08
CA ASP A 475 8.03 -20.17 -23.92
C ASP A 475 7.54 -21.57 -23.51
N VAL A 476 7.64 -21.87 -22.22
CA VAL A 476 7.10 -23.13 -21.68
C VAL A 476 5.60 -23.04 -21.49
N THR A 477 4.85 -23.90 -22.19
CA THR A 477 3.40 -23.93 -22.09
C THR A 477 2.94 -24.42 -20.71
N SER A 478 2.30 -23.52 -19.95
CA SER A 478 1.67 -23.82 -18.66
C SER A 478 2.58 -24.55 -17.67
N LEU A 479 3.84 -24.10 -17.55
CA LEU A 479 4.90 -24.72 -16.75
C LEU A 479 4.39 -25.37 -15.44
N TYR A 480 3.84 -24.58 -14.52
CA TYR A 480 3.46 -25.08 -13.20
C TYR A 480 2.43 -26.22 -13.24
N THR A 481 1.42 -26.19 -14.11
CA THR A 481 0.40 -27.26 -14.15
C THR A 481 0.92 -28.54 -14.81
N ASN A 482 2.07 -28.48 -15.48
CA ASN A 482 2.64 -29.59 -16.25
C ASN A 482 3.88 -30.24 -15.59
N VAL A 483 4.49 -29.60 -14.58
CA VAL A 483 5.60 -30.19 -13.82
C VAL A 483 5.08 -31.22 -12.82
N GLN A 484 5.43 -32.50 -13.00
CA GLN A 484 5.05 -33.57 -12.07
C GLN A 484 5.82 -33.46 -10.75
N ASP A 485 5.14 -33.75 -9.64
CA ASP A 485 5.72 -33.67 -8.30
C ASP A 485 6.92 -34.61 -8.14
N SER A 486 6.84 -35.83 -8.69
CA SER A 486 7.93 -36.81 -8.67
C SER A 486 9.19 -36.28 -9.34
N ASP A 487 9.05 -35.70 -10.53
CA ASP A 487 10.17 -35.24 -11.34
C ASP A 487 10.82 -34.00 -10.72
N ALA A 488 10.00 -33.11 -10.16
CA ALA A 488 10.47 -31.94 -9.42
C ALA A 488 11.22 -32.32 -8.14
N LEU A 489 10.69 -33.31 -7.38
CA LEU A 489 11.38 -33.83 -6.20
C LEU A 489 12.68 -34.52 -6.58
N GLN A 490 12.71 -35.28 -7.68
CA GLN A 490 13.92 -35.92 -8.16
C GLN A 490 14.99 -34.89 -8.56
N ALA A 491 14.63 -33.87 -9.34
CA ALA A 491 15.55 -32.80 -9.72
C ALA A 491 16.08 -32.02 -8.51
N LEU A 492 15.23 -31.75 -7.51
CA LEU A 492 15.67 -31.13 -6.25
C LEU A 492 16.63 -32.04 -5.47
N SER A 493 16.36 -33.35 -5.44
CA SER A 493 17.19 -34.36 -4.78
C SER A 493 18.62 -34.35 -5.34
N GLU A 494 18.74 -34.35 -6.67
CA GLU A 494 20.02 -34.29 -7.40
C GLU A 494 20.77 -32.97 -7.13
N MET A 495 20.06 -31.84 -7.14
CA MET A 495 20.63 -30.53 -6.78
C MET A 495 21.14 -30.49 -5.33
N LEU A 496 20.42 -31.12 -4.40
CA LEU A 496 20.85 -31.22 -3.01
C LEU A 496 22.07 -32.12 -2.85
N ASP A 497 22.18 -33.23 -3.59
CA ASP A 497 23.41 -34.05 -3.56
C ASP A 497 24.63 -33.25 -3.97
N LYS A 498 24.50 -32.44 -5.03
CA LYS A 498 25.61 -31.65 -5.56
C LYS A 498 25.97 -30.44 -4.70
N TYR A 499 24.99 -29.79 -4.06
CA TYR A 499 25.19 -28.47 -3.48
C TYR A 499 24.77 -28.30 -2.01
N ALA A 500 24.27 -29.34 -1.32
CA ALA A 500 23.84 -29.24 0.07
C ALA A 500 24.94 -28.69 1.01
N GLY A 501 26.21 -29.04 0.78
CA GLY A 501 27.34 -28.52 1.55
C GLY A 501 27.59 -27.02 1.38
N THR A 502 27.01 -26.39 0.36
CA THR A 502 27.17 -24.94 0.07
C THR A 502 26.01 -24.09 0.60
N ILE A 503 24.98 -24.70 1.19
CA ILE A 503 23.78 -24.01 1.68
C ILE A 503 23.54 -24.27 3.17
N ASN A 504 22.90 -23.32 3.85
CA ASN A 504 22.53 -23.50 5.25
C ASN A 504 21.22 -24.30 5.35
N THR A 505 21.34 -25.56 5.77
CA THR A 505 20.19 -26.48 5.98
C THR A 505 19.55 -26.35 7.35
N TYR A 506 20.12 -25.51 8.23
CA TYR A 506 19.75 -25.37 9.63
C TYR A 506 19.71 -26.70 10.39
N GLY A 507 20.53 -27.68 9.95
CA GLY A 507 20.68 -29.04 10.49
C GLY A 507 19.60 -30.03 10.09
N LEU A 508 18.77 -29.69 9.12
CA LEU A 508 17.98 -30.70 8.43
C LEU A 508 18.89 -31.45 7.44
N SER A 509 18.95 -32.78 7.57
CA SER A 509 19.53 -33.66 6.55
C SER A 509 18.74 -33.55 5.23
N LYS A 510 19.37 -33.88 4.09
CA LYS A 510 18.68 -34.00 2.79
C LYS A 510 17.38 -34.81 2.89
N ALA A 511 17.42 -36.00 3.49
CA ALA A 511 16.24 -36.86 3.64
C ALA A 511 15.06 -36.14 4.32
N ARG A 512 15.32 -35.46 5.44
CA ARG A 512 14.32 -34.65 6.18
C ARG A 512 13.78 -33.49 5.35
N ILE A 513 14.62 -32.78 4.59
CA ILE A 513 14.18 -31.70 3.69
C ILE A 513 13.23 -32.27 2.64
N MET A 514 13.61 -33.37 1.99
CA MET A 514 12.81 -34.03 0.97
C MET A 514 11.48 -34.55 1.53
N THR A 515 11.48 -35.15 2.73
CA THR A 515 10.24 -35.57 3.41
C THR A 515 9.29 -34.38 3.62
N LEU A 516 9.78 -33.28 4.19
CA LEU A 516 8.93 -32.12 4.49
C LEU A 516 8.39 -31.43 3.22
N ILE A 517 9.20 -31.35 2.16
CA ILE A 517 8.76 -30.78 0.87
C ILE A 517 7.68 -31.67 0.24
N ASN A 518 7.88 -32.99 0.21
CA ASN A 518 6.90 -33.94 -0.30
C ASN A 518 5.56 -33.84 0.46
N GLU A 519 5.59 -33.73 1.79
CA GLU A 519 4.38 -33.56 2.59
C GLU A 519 3.69 -32.20 2.35
N CYS A 520 4.46 -31.13 2.05
CA CYS A 520 3.88 -29.87 1.60
C CYS A 520 3.20 -29.99 0.23
N LEU A 521 3.78 -30.72 -0.73
CA LEU A 521 3.17 -30.94 -2.05
C LEU A 521 1.89 -31.78 -1.97
N LYS A 522 1.89 -32.83 -1.13
CA LYS A 522 0.70 -33.65 -0.86
C LYS A 522 -0.43 -32.89 -0.15
N CYS A 523 -0.10 -31.82 0.57
CA CYS A 523 -1.07 -30.97 1.24
C CYS A 523 -1.64 -29.92 0.26
N ASN A 524 -2.42 -30.39 -0.71
CA ASN A 524 -2.88 -29.62 -1.87
C ASN A 524 -4.41 -29.49 -1.98
N THR A 525 -5.15 -29.84 -0.93
CA THR A 525 -6.60 -29.60 -0.92
C THR A 525 -6.91 -28.10 -0.82
N PHE A 526 -7.84 -27.63 -1.64
CA PHE A 526 -8.32 -26.26 -1.67
C PHE A 526 -9.84 -26.21 -1.81
N LYS A 527 -10.42 -25.03 -1.57
CA LYS A 527 -11.86 -24.78 -1.67
C LYS A 527 -12.18 -23.80 -2.79
N TRP A 528 -13.31 -24.02 -3.45
CA TRP A 528 -13.94 -23.06 -4.35
C TRP A 528 -15.46 -23.16 -4.28
N SER A 529 -16.13 -22.04 -4.05
CA SER A 529 -17.59 -21.92 -4.01
C SER A 529 -18.28 -22.97 -3.12
N GLY A 530 -17.71 -23.24 -1.94
CA GLY A 530 -18.28 -24.23 -1.02
C GLY A 530 -17.70 -25.64 -1.16
N THR A 531 -17.17 -25.99 -2.33
CA THR A 531 -16.72 -27.36 -2.67
C THR A 531 -15.21 -27.52 -2.50
N TYR A 532 -14.78 -28.72 -2.09
CA TYR A 532 -13.37 -29.06 -1.91
C TYR A 532 -12.83 -29.78 -3.15
N PHE A 533 -11.59 -29.44 -3.51
CA PHE A 533 -10.87 -30.00 -4.65
C PHE A 533 -9.41 -30.30 -4.26
N SER A 534 -8.76 -31.18 -5.01
CA SER A 534 -7.32 -31.45 -4.92
C SER A 534 -6.72 -31.38 -6.33
N GLN A 535 -5.56 -30.76 -6.44
CA GLN A 535 -4.79 -30.73 -7.69
C GLN A 535 -3.93 -32.01 -7.76
N ILE A 536 -4.17 -32.85 -8.75
CA ILE A 536 -3.50 -34.17 -8.88
C ILE A 536 -2.33 -34.16 -9.85
N ARG A 537 -2.22 -33.11 -10.69
CA ARG A 537 -1.10 -32.91 -11.60
C ARG A 537 -0.60 -31.47 -11.50
N GLY A 538 0.72 -31.32 -11.55
CA GLY A 538 1.34 -30.00 -11.57
C GLY A 538 1.57 -29.42 -10.17
N LEU A 539 2.49 -28.47 -10.11
CA LEU A 539 2.73 -27.63 -8.96
C LEU A 539 1.63 -26.57 -8.82
N ALA A 540 1.01 -26.48 -7.64
CA ALA A 540 -0.02 -25.50 -7.36
C ALA A 540 0.52 -24.06 -7.41
N MET A 541 0.02 -23.25 -8.35
CA MET A 541 0.35 -21.83 -8.45
C MET A 541 -0.14 -21.09 -7.19
N GLY A 542 0.80 -20.66 -6.35
CA GLY A 542 0.51 -20.03 -5.05
C GLY A 542 1.16 -20.74 -3.87
N GLN A 543 1.66 -21.96 -4.05
CA GLN A 543 2.57 -22.59 -3.10
C GLN A 543 3.96 -21.95 -3.16
N ARG A 544 4.59 -21.74 -2.00
CA ARG A 544 5.91 -21.06 -1.89
C ARG A 544 7.06 -21.85 -2.51
N LEU A 545 6.93 -23.18 -2.56
CA LEU A 545 7.97 -24.09 -3.07
C LEU A 545 7.87 -24.29 -4.59
N ALA A 546 6.73 -23.99 -5.21
CA ALA A 546 6.52 -24.23 -6.64
C ALA A 546 7.58 -23.58 -7.53
N PRO A 547 8.00 -22.31 -7.34
CA PRO A 547 9.00 -21.69 -8.22
C PRO A 547 10.36 -22.37 -8.19
N VAL A 548 10.89 -22.69 -7.00
CA VAL A 548 12.20 -23.35 -6.87
C VAL A 548 12.17 -24.77 -7.45
N LEU A 549 11.07 -25.50 -7.23
CA LEU A 549 10.87 -26.83 -7.77
C LEU A 549 10.78 -26.83 -9.30
N ALA A 550 10.02 -25.90 -9.88
CA ALA A 550 9.93 -25.74 -11.32
C ALA A 550 11.28 -25.37 -11.94
N ILE A 551 12.07 -24.48 -11.30
CA ILE A 551 13.40 -24.11 -11.79
C ILE A 551 14.38 -25.30 -11.73
N CYS A 552 14.36 -26.09 -10.66
CA CYS A 552 15.20 -27.29 -10.54
C CYS A 552 14.84 -28.31 -11.62
N PHE A 553 13.55 -28.58 -11.81
CA PHE A 553 13.07 -29.48 -12.86
C PHE A 553 13.49 -29.00 -14.25
N MET A 554 13.32 -27.71 -14.54
CA MET A 554 13.72 -27.15 -15.84
C MET A 554 15.24 -27.21 -16.07
N SER A 555 16.06 -27.19 -15.02
CA SER A 555 17.52 -27.40 -15.14
C SER A 555 17.86 -28.79 -15.71
N LYS A 556 17.02 -29.78 -15.47
CA LYS A 556 17.17 -31.14 -16.03
C LYS A 556 16.66 -31.21 -17.47
N VAL A 557 15.54 -30.55 -17.75
CA VAL A 557 14.96 -30.47 -19.11
C VAL A 557 15.91 -29.79 -20.10
N GLU A 558 16.66 -28.77 -19.67
CA GLU A 558 17.55 -28.03 -20.55
C GLU A 558 18.90 -28.73 -20.79
N GLU A 559 19.31 -29.70 -19.95
CA GLU A 559 20.64 -30.31 -19.97
C GLU A 559 21.06 -30.89 -21.34
N PRO A 560 20.21 -31.62 -22.09
CA PRO A 560 20.59 -32.14 -23.41
C PRO A 560 20.84 -31.05 -24.45
N VAL A 561 20.16 -29.90 -24.34
CA VAL A 561 20.45 -28.74 -25.20
C VAL A 561 21.75 -28.08 -24.79
N LEU A 562 22.02 -27.96 -23.48
CA LEU A 562 23.28 -27.38 -22.99
C LEU A 562 24.49 -28.21 -23.41
N ALA A 563 24.35 -29.54 -23.52
CA ALA A 563 25.39 -30.45 -24.00
C ALA A 563 25.77 -30.19 -25.47
N ARG A 564 24.91 -29.55 -26.26
CA ARG A 564 25.19 -29.15 -27.65
C ARG A 564 25.96 -27.84 -27.75
N ILE A 565 26.17 -27.15 -26.63
CA ILE A 565 26.95 -25.91 -26.54
C ILE A 565 26.41 -24.83 -27.50
N PRO A 566 25.11 -24.45 -27.41
CA PRO A 566 24.61 -23.31 -28.16
C PRO A 566 25.43 -22.07 -27.79
N GLN A 567 25.62 -21.16 -28.76
CA GLN A 567 26.35 -19.89 -28.54
C GLN A 567 25.83 -19.13 -27.32
N MET A 568 24.52 -19.18 -27.08
CA MET A 568 23.91 -18.72 -25.84
C MET A 568 22.65 -19.52 -25.51
N TYR A 569 22.46 -19.86 -24.23
CA TYR A 569 21.18 -20.33 -23.70
C TYR A 569 20.95 -19.68 -22.34
N CYS A 570 19.82 -19.03 -22.15
CA CYS A 570 19.46 -18.41 -20.89
C CYS A 570 17.95 -18.54 -20.65
N ARG A 571 17.55 -18.65 -19.38
CA ARG A 571 16.15 -18.86 -19.01
C ARG A 571 15.74 -18.07 -17.78
N TYR A 572 14.67 -17.29 -17.92
CA TYR A 572 13.98 -16.65 -16.80
C TYR A 572 12.67 -17.38 -16.52
N ILE A 573 12.70 -18.32 -15.56
CA ILE A 573 11.56 -19.18 -15.21
C ILE A 573 11.08 -20.02 -16.41
N ASP A 574 10.06 -19.55 -17.14
CA ASP A 574 9.40 -20.15 -18.30
C ASP A 574 9.89 -19.57 -19.64
N ASP A 575 10.38 -18.32 -19.65
CA ASP A 575 10.90 -17.65 -20.85
C ASP A 575 12.36 -18.08 -21.09
N CYS A 576 12.67 -18.67 -22.24
CA CYS A 576 14.03 -19.01 -22.68
C CYS A 576 14.46 -18.11 -23.86
N CYS A 577 15.74 -17.80 -23.94
CA CYS A 577 16.35 -17.13 -25.10
C CYS A 577 17.61 -17.91 -25.49
N ILE A 578 17.65 -18.29 -26.76
CA ILE A 578 18.67 -19.17 -27.33
C ILE A 578 19.29 -18.47 -28.53
N VAL A 579 20.61 -18.62 -28.67
CA VAL A 579 21.35 -18.24 -29.86
C VAL A 579 22.17 -19.44 -30.33
N THR A 580 22.05 -19.77 -31.61
CA THR A 580 22.78 -20.88 -32.28
C THR A 580 23.47 -20.36 -33.54
N SER A 581 24.47 -21.09 -34.03
CA SER A 581 25.21 -20.68 -35.24
C SER A 581 24.38 -20.83 -36.52
N THR A 582 23.36 -21.69 -36.51
CA THR A 582 22.47 -21.93 -37.65
C THR A 582 21.02 -22.17 -37.24
N GLN A 583 20.09 -21.97 -38.17
CA GLN A 583 18.67 -22.30 -37.98
C GLN A 583 18.46 -23.82 -37.77
N SER A 584 19.22 -24.67 -38.46
CA SER A 584 19.11 -26.12 -38.30
C SER A 584 19.46 -26.57 -36.87
N GLU A 585 20.45 -25.93 -36.25
CA GLU A 585 20.79 -26.19 -34.85
C GLU A 585 19.69 -25.69 -33.90
N MET A 586 19.09 -24.54 -34.20
CA MET A 586 17.95 -24.00 -33.43
C MET A 586 16.75 -24.96 -33.46
N ASP A 587 16.40 -25.46 -34.66
CA ASP A 587 15.32 -26.41 -34.87
C ASP A 587 15.56 -27.72 -34.11
N GLU A 588 16.81 -28.19 -34.09
CA GLU A 588 17.22 -29.38 -33.33
C GLU A 588 17.12 -29.14 -31.82
N CYS A 589 17.54 -27.98 -31.32
CA CYS A 589 17.35 -27.59 -29.91
C CYS A 589 15.87 -27.58 -29.53
N PHE A 590 15.02 -27.00 -30.38
CA PHE A 590 13.57 -26.96 -30.18
C PHE A 590 12.95 -28.37 -30.14
N ARG A 591 13.38 -29.24 -31.05
CA ARG A 591 12.95 -30.64 -31.14
C ARG A 591 13.33 -31.40 -29.86
N ILE A 592 14.60 -31.31 -29.44
CA ILE A 592 15.12 -31.98 -28.24
C ILE A 592 14.33 -31.57 -27.00
N LEU A 593 14.11 -30.26 -26.78
CA LEU A 593 13.37 -29.75 -25.61
C LEU A 593 11.94 -30.32 -25.55
N ASN A 594 11.26 -30.41 -26.70
CA ASN A 594 9.90 -30.94 -26.77
C ASN A 594 9.81 -32.47 -26.62
N GLN A 595 10.94 -33.18 -26.61
CA GLN A 595 11.03 -34.63 -26.37
C GLN A 595 11.37 -35.00 -24.93
N GLN A 596 11.80 -34.06 -24.10
CA GLN A 596 12.28 -34.37 -22.73
C GLN A 596 11.17 -34.76 -21.76
N SER A 597 9.92 -34.42 -22.06
CA SER A 597 8.79 -34.68 -21.17
C SER A 597 7.52 -34.90 -21.96
N GLN A 598 6.66 -35.77 -21.41
CA GLN A 598 5.31 -35.99 -21.92
C GLN A 598 4.46 -34.71 -21.83
N TYR A 599 4.60 -33.94 -20.74
CA TYR A 599 3.68 -32.83 -20.42
C TYR A 599 4.26 -31.44 -20.68
N ILE A 600 5.60 -31.31 -20.68
CA ILE A 600 6.25 -30.01 -20.91
C ILE A 600 6.47 -29.83 -22.40
N LYS A 601 5.92 -28.72 -22.92
CA LYS A 601 6.02 -28.32 -24.32
C LYS A 601 6.49 -26.88 -24.42
N PHE A 602 7.26 -26.62 -25.46
CA PHE A 602 7.81 -25.30 -25.77
C PHE A 602 7.14 -24.77 -27.03
N THR A 603 6.75 -23.50 -26.99
CA THR A 603 6.41 -22.72 -28.19
C THR A 603 7.59 -21.81 -28.52
N ARG A 604 7.81 -21.51 -29.80
CA ARG A 604 8.88 -20.61 -30.23
C ARG A 604 8.34 -19.33 -30.83
N GLU A 605 9.00 -18.21 -30.54
CA GLU A 605 8.79 -16.92 -31.20
C GLU A 605 10.08 -16.55 -31.95
N THR A 606 9.92 -16.19 -33.21
CA THR A 606 11.00 -15.73 -34.09
C THR A 606 11.03 -14.20 -34.14
N PRO A 607 12.17 -13.56 -34.46
CA PRO A 607 12.25 -12.11 -34.59
C PRO A 607 11.29 -11.56 -35.67
N GLU A 608 10.54 -10.51 -35.34
CA GLU A 608 9.68 -9.76 -36.27
C GLU A 608 10.37 -8.44 -36.61
N ASP A 609 10.53 -8.12 -37.91
CA ASP A 609 11.40 -7.03 -38.40
C ASP A 609 12.85 -7.09 -37.87
N GLY A 610 13.30 -8.30 -37.56
CA GLY A 610 14.59 -8.59 -36.94
C GLY A 610 14.66 -8.25 -35.44
N TRP A 611 13.54 -7.97 -34.78
CA TRP A 611 13.47 -7.72 -33.34
C TRP A 611 12.75 -8.84 -32.60
N LEU A 612 13.41 -9.38 -31.58
CA LEU A 612 12.85 -10.38 -30.68
C LEU A 612 12.51 -9.77 -29.31
N PRO A 613 11.25 -9.84 -28.86
CA PRO A 613 10.89 -9.54 -27.49
C PRO A 613 11.47 -10.57 -26.50
N TYR A 614 12.20 -10.10 -25.48
CA TYR A 614 12.60 -10.95 -24.36
C TYR A 614 12.69 -10.15 -23.06
N LEU A 615 12.02 -10.63 -22.01
CA LEU A 615 11.84 -9.91 -20.74
C LEU A 615 11.27 -8.49 -20.96
N ASN A 616 12.01 -7.46 -20.54
CA ASN A 616 11.72 -6.03 -20.71
C ASN A 616 12.59 -5.39 -21.81
N THR A 617 13.09 -6.19 -22.76
CA THR A 617 13.94 -5.76 -23.86
C THR A 617 13.40 -6.23 -25.21
N LYS A 618 13.72 -5.50 -26.28
CA LYS A 618 13.69 -6.02 -27.66
C LYS A 618 15.13 -6.12 -28.11
N VAL A 619 15.51 -7.27 -28.64
CA VAL A 619 16.86 -7.60 -29.07
C VAL A 619 16.88 -7.80 -30.58
N LYS A 620 17.87 -7.22 -31.26
CA LYS A 620 18.12 -7.42 -32.68
C LYS A 620 19.56 -7.87 -32.85
N LEU A 621 19.73 -9.05 -33.42
CA LEU A 621 21.03 -9.60 -33.77
C LEU A 621 21.14 -9.56 -35.31
N SER A 622 22.14 -8.87 -35.84
CA SER A 622 22.36 -8.78 -37.29
C SER A 622 23.84 -8.61 -37.57
N ASN A 623 24.42 -9.48 -38.40
CA ASN A 623 25.84 -9.46 -38.76
C ASN A 623 26.76 -9.40 -37.51
N ALA A 624 26.53 -10.28 -36.54
CA ALA A 624 27.19 -10.30 -35.23
C ALA A 624 27.02 -9.03 -34.36
N ILE A 625 26.28 -8.01 -34.81
CA ILE A 625 26.04 -6.78 -34.06
C ILE A 625 24.72 -6.89 -33.29
N LEU A 626 24.82 -6.67 -31.98
CA LEU A 626 23.69 -6.67 -31.06
C LEU A 626 23.14 -5.26 -30.85
N LYS A 627 21.85 -5.07 -31.17
CA LYS A 627 21.08 -3.88 -30.80
C LYS A 627 20.00 -4.23 -29.78
N MET A 628 19.86 -3.40 -28.75
CA MET A 628 18.85 -3.61 -27.73
C MET A 628 18.11 -2.30 -27.45
N LYS A 629 16.80 -2.42 -27.19
CA LYS A 629 15.97 -1.31 -26.72
C LYS A 629 14.98 -1.74 -25.65
N TRP A 630 14.48 -0.78 -24.88
CA TRP A 630 13.48 -1.06 -23.86
C TRP A 630 12.17 -1.49 -24.50
N TYR A 631 11.56 -2.55 -23.95
CA TYR A 631 10.32 -3.10 -24.46
C TYR A 631 9.24 -3.16 -23.38
N ARG A 632 8.01 -2.87 -23.81
CA ARG A 632 6.78 -3.05 -23.05
C ARG A 632 5.85 -3.90 -23.91
N LYS A 633 5.35 -5.00 -23.35
CA LYS A 633 4.35 -5.85 -24.02
C LYS A 633 3.16 -5.00 -24.45
N GLU A 634 2.64 -5.24 -25.64
CA GLU A 634 1.53 -4.46 -26.20
C GLU A 634 0.26 -4.55 -25.35
N SER A 635 0.05 -5.70 -24.73
CA SER A 635 -1.04 -5.92 -23.77
C SER A 635 -0.92 -5.12 -22.47
N SER A 636 0.24 -4.54 -22.15
CA SER A 636 0.44 -3.71 -20.95
C SER A 636 -0.27 -2.37 -21.09
N LYS A 637 -1.20 -2.08 -20.18
CA LYS A 637 -1.84 -0.75 -20.06
C LYS A 637 -0.93 0.30 -19.42
N ASN A 638 0.32 -0.06 -19.13
CA ASN A 638 1.38 0.80 -18.58
C ASN A 638 0.91 1.56 -17.32
N ILE A 639 0.12 0.90 -16.48
CA ILE A 639 -0.40 1.44 -15.22
C ILE A 639 0.71 1.44 -14.17
N LEU A 640 1.05 2.64 -13.68
CA LEU A 640 1.99 2.87 -12.59
C LEU A 640 1.24 3.40 -11.36
N ILE A 641 1.98 3.67 -10.27
CA ILE A 641 1.42 4.48 -9.18
C ILE A 641 1.10 5.86 -9.74
N ASN A 642 -0.18 6.22 -9.83
CA ASN A 642 -0.63 7.51 -10.33
C ASN A 642 -0.03 8.66 -9.50
N ALA A 643 0.30 9.78 -10.15
CA ALA A 643 0.90 10.94 -9.50
C ALA A 643 0.05 11.53 -8.36
N LYS A 644 -1.29 11.47 -8.49
CA LYS A 644 -2.25 11.93 -7.46
C LYS A 644 -2.41 10.96 -6.29
N SER A 645 -1.85 9.75 -6.38
CA SER A 645 -2.01 8.75 -5.32
C SER A 645 -1.39 9.20 -4.00
N ALA A 646 -2.02 8.83 -2.88
CA ALA A 646 -1.60 9.08 -1.50
C ALA A 646 -0.44 8.15 -1.08
N HIS A 647 0.65 8.25 -1.82
CA HIS A 647 1.94 7.65 -1.50
C HIS A 647 2.96 8.75 -1.18
N PRO A 648 3.96 8.48 -0.30
CA PRO A 648 5.09 9.36 -0.10
C PRO A 648 5.71 9.81 -1.43
N THR A 649 6.00 11.09 -1.56
CA THR A 649 6.54 11.62 -2.82
C THR A 649 7.86 10.97 -3.19
N ALA A 650 8.68 10.58 -2.20
CA ALA A 650 9.91 9.82 -2.43
C ALA A 650 9.68 8.49 -3.16
N ILE A 651 8.62 7.74 -2.82
CA ILE A 651 8.26 6.46 -3.46
C ILE A 651 7.83 6.72 -4.91
N LYS A 652 6.95 7.70 -5.14
CA LYS A 652 6.51 8.06 -6.50
C LYS A 652 7.68 8.47 -7.40
N ARG A 653 8.59 9.31 -6.89
CA ARG A 653 9.82 9.68 -7.60
C ARG A 653 10.74 8.49 -7.87
N ALA A 654 10.87 7.56 -6.92
CA ALA A 654 11.70 6.37 -7.08
C ALA A 654 11.17 5.46 -8.20
N VAL A 655 9.85 5.24 -8.27
CA VAL A 655 9.23 4.45 -9.36
C VAL A 655 9.52 5.07 -10.72
N ILE A 656 9.30 6.38 -10.89
CA ILE A 656 9.56 7.07 -12.15
C ILE A 656 11.05 7.08 -12.48
N ARG A 657 11.92 7.42 -11.53
CA ARG A 657 13.37 7.40 -11.73
C ARG A 657 13.87 6.02 -12.17
N ASN A 658 13.39 4.95 -11.52
CA ASN A 658 13.79 3.59 -11.84
C ASN A 658 13.29 3.17 -13.24
N MET A 659 12.09 3.60 -13.65
CA MET A 659 11.60 3.38 -15.01
C MET A 659 12.51 4.04 -16.05
N PHE A 660 12.82 5.34 -15.89
CA PHE A 660 13.72 6.04 -16.82
C PHE A 660 15.14 5.46 -16.81
N ARG A 661 15.66 5.08 -15.64
CA ARG A 661 16.96 4.42 -15.52
C ARG A 661 16.96 3.10 -16.27
N THR A 662 15.93 2.27 -16.08
CA THR A 662 15.78 0.99 -16.79
C THR A 662 15.71 1.21 -18.29
N ALA A 663 14.85 2.13 -18.75
CA ALA A 663 14.69 2.45 -20.16
C ALA A 663 15.99 2.91 -20.83
N ALA A 664 16.89 3.57 -20.11
CA ALA A 664 18.19 3.99 -20.65
C ALA A 664 19.29 2.93 -20.54
N MET A 665 19.26 2.13 -19.46
CA MET A 665 20.28 1.14 -19.12
C MET A 665 20.26 -0.07 -20.04
N VAL A 666 19.07 -0.48 -20.50
CA VAL A 666 18.91 -1.67 -21.36
C VAL A 666 19.23 -1.41 -22.83
N CYS A 667 19.49 -0.17 -23.22
CA CYS A 667 19.76 0.21 -24.62
C CYS A 667 21.25 0.20 -24.95
N THR A 668 21.60 -0.27 -26.14
CA THR A 668 23.00 -0.28 -26.64
C THR A 668 23.38 1.02 -27.34
N GLY A 669 22.49 1.62 -28.15
CA GLY A 669 22.75 2.86 -28.91
C GLY A 669 21.99 4.09 -28.41
N ASP A 670 22.41 5.28 -28.88
CA ASP A 670 21.76 6.55 -28.52
C ASP A 670 20.39 6.74 -29.16
N HIS A 671 20.20 6.22 -30.37
CA HIS A 671 18.90 6.21 -31.03
C HIS A 671 17.87 5.39 -30.22
N GLU A 672 18.20 4.14 -29.89
CA GLU A 672 17.36 3.24 -29.08
C GLU A 672 17.08 3.81 -27.68
N ARG A 673 18.08 4.48 -27.10
CA ARG A 673 17.95 5.16 -25.80
C ARG A 673 17.01 6.37 -25.89
N SER A 674 17.05 7.12 -26.99
CA SER A 674 16.13 8.23 -27.26
C SER A 674 14.69 7.72 -27.41
N GLU A 675 14.46 6.69 -28.24
CA GLU A 675 13.14 6.05 -28.39
C GLU A 675 12.60 5.56 -27.05
N SER A 676 13.43 4.86 -26.27
CA SER A 676 13.04 4.29 -24.97
C SER A 676 12.71 5.38 -23.94
N ARG A 677 13.43 6.51 -23.94
CA ARG A 677 13.13 7.67 -23.09
C ARG A 677 11.84 8.37 -23.52
N LYS A 678 11.54 8.44 -24.83
CA LYS A 678 10.28 8.98 -25.35
C LYS A 678 9.09 8.12 -24.89
N MET A 679 9.21 6.79 -25.01
CA MET A 679 8.22 5.85 -24.48
C MET A 679 8.04 6.01 -22.97
N ALA A 680 9.14 6.08 -22.20
CA ALA A 680 9.07 6.30 -20.75
C ALA A 680 8.37 7.62 -20.38
N SER A 681 8.61 8.68 -21.16
CA SER A 681 7.95 9.98 -20.97
C SER A 681 6.45 9.91 -21.25
N GLN A 682 6.03 9.24 -22.33
CA GLN A 682 4.62 9.01 -22.65
C GLN A 682 3.92 8.22 -21.53
N ILE A 683 4.56 7.16 -21.04
CA ILE A 683 4.05 6.36 -19.91
C ILE A 683 3.94 7.22 -18.64
N ALA A 684 4.95 8.02 -18.31
CA ALA A 684 4.90 8.92 -17.15
C ALA A 684 3.74 9.92 -17.25
N SER A 685 3.59 10.58 -18.40
CA SER A 685 2.51 11.52 -18.68
C SER A 685 1.12 10.89 -18.55
N SER A 686 0.93 9.67 -19.08
CA SER A 686 -0.35 8.94 -18.95
C SER A 686 -0.70 8.57 -17.51
N ASN A 687 0.26 8.58 -16.59
CA ASN A 687 0.07 8.34 -15.15
C ASN A 687 0.02 9.64 -14.32
N GLY A 688 -0.04 10.80 -14.98
CA GLY A 688 -0.19 12.12 -14.35
C GLY A 688 1.12 12.78 -13.93
N TYR A 689 2.28 12.29 -14.40
CA TYR A 689 3.58 12.90 -14.11
C TYR A 689 3.99 13.88 -15.22
N PHE A 690 4.32 15.11 -14.83
CA PHE A 690 4.88 16.10 -15.75
C PHE A 690 6.41 16.02 -15.72
N VAL A 691 7.02 15.60 -16.83
CA VAL A 691 8.47 15.53 -16.98
C VAL A 691 8.93 16.81 -17.66
N SER A 692 9.55 17.74 -16.91
CA SER A 692 10.22 18.89 -17.52
C SER A 692 11.48 18.40 -18.23
N GLN A 693 11.67 18.79 -19.49
CA GLN A 693 12.83 18.42 -20.31
C GLN A 693 14.15 19.07 -19.84
N HIS A 694 14.10 20.01 -18.88
CA HIS A 694 15.31 20.58 -18.29
C HIS A 694 15.85 19.70 -17.16
N SER A 695 16.73 18.77 -17.55
CA SER A 695 17.60 18.05 -16.63
C SER A 695 18.59 19.04 -15.98
N ARG A 696 18.27 19.54 -14.78
CA ARG A 696 19.34 19.95 -13.86
C ARG A 696 20.03 18.66 -13.42
N LYS A 697 21.33 18.54 -13.73
CA LYS A 697 22.22 17.53 -13.15
C LYS A 697 22.19 17.71 -11.63
N HIS A 698 21.28 17.02 -10.95
CA HIS A 698 21.36 16.87 -9.51
C HIS A 698 22.45 15.84 -9.23
N HIS A 699 23.51 16.28 -8.54
CA HIS A 699 24.51 15.38 -7.98
C HIS A 699 23.82 14.19 -7.31
N ILE A 700 24.19 12.98 -7.73
CA ILE A 700 23.88 11.76 -7.01
C ILE A 700 24.65 11.88 -5.70
N VAL A 701 23.98 12.35 -4.65
CA VAL A 701 24.45 12.12 -3.29
C VAL A 701 24.23 10.63 -3.07
N ASN A 702 25.29 9.84 -3.26
CA ASN A 702 25.38 8.49 -2.74
C ASN A 702 25.25 8.60 -1.22
N ARG A 703 24.02 8.58 -0.70
CA ARG A 703 23.80 8.21 0.69
C ARG A 703 24.16 6.74 0.77
N ASN A 704 25.36 6.46 1.28
CA ASN A 704 25.82 5.12 1.61
C ASN A 704 24.66 4.32 2.23
N HIS A 705 24.23 3.28 1.51
CA HIS A 705 23.09 2.44 1.88
C HIS A 705 23.37 1.55 3.10
N ASN A 706 24.56 1.65 3.69
CA ASN A 706 25.06 0.75 4.73
C ASN A 706 24.71 1.18 6.18
N GLN A 707 23.98 2.28 6.40
CA GLN A 707 23.61 2.73 7.76
C GLN A 707 22.26 2.19 8.29
N SER A 708 21.55 1.34 7.55
CA SER A 708 20.17 0.93 7.91
C SER A 708 20.03 -0.44 8.57
N GLU A 709 21.06 -1.28 8.60
CA GLU A 709 20.90 -2.69 9.02
C GLU A 709 20.55 -2.87 10.51
N ASN A 710 20.78 -1.87 11.37
CA ASN A 710 20.50 -1.93 12.81
C ASN A 710 19.38 -1.00 13.32
N LYS A 711 18.63 -0.34 12.42
CA LYS A 711 17.53 0.57 12.81
C LYS A 711 16.18 -0.15 12.90
N LEU A 712 15.42 0.15 13.95
CA LEU A 712 14.07 -0.35 14.17
C LEU A 712 13.05 0.46 13.35
N PRO A 713 12.13 -0.18 12.62
CA PRO A 713 11.13 0.53 11.84
C PRO A 713 9.96 1.03 12.71
N LEU A 714 9.66 2.32 12.63
CA LEU A 714 8.40 2.90 13.09
C LEU A 714 7.42 2.98 11.91
N CYS A 715 6.54 1.99 11.80
CA CYS A 715 5.56 1.90 10.73
C CYS A 715 4.29 2.70 11.08
N LEU A 716 4.03 3.81 10.40
CA LEU A 716 2.87 4.66 10.63
C LEU A 716 2.08 4.90 9.33
N PRO A 717 0.75 5.11 9.40
CA PRO A 717 -0.04 5.42 8.21
C PRO A 717 0.42 6.73 7.57
N PHE A 718 0.56 6.72 6.24
CA PHE A 718 0.89 7.91 5.47
C PHE A 718 -0.32 8.82 5.33
N ILE A 719 -0.22 10.03 5.88
CA ILE A 719 -1.22 11.09 5.75
C ILE A 719 -0.77 12.09 4.68
N SER A 720 0.41 12.68 4.87
CA SER A 720 1.08 13.54 3.90
C SER A 720 2.60 13.56 4.13
N ASP A 721 3.35 14.12 3.17
CA ASP A 721 4.79 14.32 3.33
C ASP A 721 5.10 15.32 4.47
N GLU A 722 4.25 16.34 4.68
CA GLU A 722 4.40 17.31 5.77
C GLU A 722 4.23 16.66 7.15
N VAL A 723 3.22 15.78 7.29
CA VAL A 723 3.00 15.04 8.54
C VAL A 723 4.17 14.09 8.80
N SER A 724 4.63 13.35 7.77
CA SER A 724 5.77 12.45 7.88
C SER A 724 7.05 13.21 8.28
N ALA A 725 7.30 14.39 7.69
CA ALA A 725 8.44 15.23 8.04
C ALA A 725 8.33 15.79 9.47
N ALA A 726 7.12 16.11 9.95
CA ALA A 726 6.91 16.54 11.32
C ALA A 726 7.16 15.40 12.32
N ILE A 727 6.69 14.18 12.04
CA ILE A 727 6.98 13.00 12.86
C ILE A 727 8.48 12.68 12.86
N GLN A 728 9.15 12.80 11.72
CA GLN A 728 10.60 12.62 11.64
C GLN A 728 11.34 13.58 12.57
N LYS A 729 10.87 14.83 12.71
CA LYS A 729 11.44 15.79 13.69
C LYS A 729 11.20 15.34 15.14
N CYS A 730 10.09 14.67 15.44
CA CYS A 730 9.85 14.08 16.77
C CYS A 730 10.87 12.97 17.08
N ILE A 731 11.26 12.15 16.10
CA ILE A 731 12.32 11.14 16.26
C ILE A 731 13.66 11.80 16.61
N PHE A 732 14.02 12.90 15.94
CA PHE A 732 15.23 13.66 16.27
C PHE A 732 15.17 14.29 17.67
N ARG A 733 14.03 14.87 18.06
CA ARG A 733 13.84 15.46 19.39
C ARG A 733 13.90 14.43 20.53
N ALA A 734 13.49 13.19 20.25
CA ALA A 734 13.57 12.08 21.19
C ALA A 734 14.95 11.40 21.20
N GLU A 735 15.92 11.89 20.41
CA GLU A 735 17.26 11.30 20.27
C GLU A 735 17.24 9.85 19.79
N LEU A 736 16.31 9.51 18.89
CA LEU A 736 16.11 8.16 18.35
C LEU A 736 16.53 8.04 16.88
N GLN A 737 17.21 9.04 16.29
CA GLN A 737 17.59 9.05 14.87
C GLN A 737 18.57 7.94 14.46
N ASN A 738 19.34 7.42 15.42
CA ASN A 738 20.29 6.33 15.20
C ASN A 738 19.63 4.96 15.39
N ASP A 739 18.54 4.90 16.14
CA ASP A 739 17.85 3.65 16.48
C ASP A 739 16.59 3.39 15.68
N VAL A 740 15.95 4.43 15.14
CA VAL A 740 14.61 4.35 14.55
C VAL A 740 14.59 4.93 13.15
N VAL A 741 13.89 4.25 12.24
CA VAL A 741 13.57 4.73 10.90
C VAL A 741 12.06 4.83 10.72
N LEU A 742 11.58 6.00 10.28
CA LEU A 742 10.16 6.18 9.98
C LEU A 742 9.81 5.50 8.65
N VAL A 743 8.82 4.62 8.69
CA VAL A 743 8.28 3.94 7.51
C VAL A 743 6.82 4.37 7.34
N SER A 744 6.58 5.27 6.38
CA SER A 744 5.23 5.73 6.06
C SER A 744 4.50 4.72 5.17
N ILE A 745 3.50 4.05 5.74
CA ILE A 745 2.68 3.01 5.08
C ILE A 745 1.54 3.68 4.32
N PRO A 746 1.48 3.58 2.97
CA PRO A 746 0.37 4.11 2.19
C PRO A 746 -0.98 3.52 2.62
N ASN A 747 -2.06 4.27 2.40
CA ASN A 747 -3.42 3.77 2.61
C ASN A 747 -3.71 2.58 1.70
N ASP A 748 -4.72 1.79 2.06
CA ASP A 748 -5.15 0.68 1.23
C ASP A 748 -5.50 1.16 -0.17
N ASN A 749 -4.89 0.54 -1.18
CA ASN A 749 -5.13 0.89 -2.57
C ASN A 749 -6.48 0.34 -3.05
N ILE A 750 -6.94 0.80 -4.22
CA ILE A 750 -8.22 0.38 -4.79
C ILE A 750 -8.33 -1.16 -4.86
N LYS A 751 -7.25 -1.85 -5.25
CA LYS A 751 -7.20 -3.32 -5.28
C LYS A 751 -7.53 -3.92 -3.91
N LYS A 752 -6.87 -3.49 -2.83
CA LYS A 752 -7.11 -4.00 -1.47
C LYS A 752 -8.52 -3.68 -0.98
N GLN A 753 -9.10 -2.56 -1.40
CA GLN A 753 -10.44 -2.13 -0.98
C GLN A 753 -11.55 -2.91 -1.69
N LEU A 754 -11.41 -3.18 -3.00
CA LEU A 754 -12.49 -3.71 -3.84
C LEU A 754 -12.29 -5.16 -4.32
N VAL A 755 -11.06 -5.61 -4.56
CA VAL A 755 -10.80 -6.96 -5.11
C VAL A 755 -10.76 -7.99 -4.00
N ARG A 756 -11.53 -9.07 -4.15
CA ARG A 756 -11.61 -10.17 -3.17
C ARG A 756 -11.23 -11.50 -3.82
N ASN A 757 -10.13 -12.12 -3.35
CA ASN A 757 -9.73 -13.45 -3.81
C ASN A 757 -10.68 -14.54 -3.27
N ARG A 758 -11.10 -14.42 -2.00
CA ARG A 758 -12.09 -15.30 -1.35
C ARG A 758 -13.48 -14.67 -1.47
N LEU A 759 -14.02 -14.64 -2.69
CA LEU A 759 -15.33 -14.04 -2.97
C LEU A 759 -16.46 -15.03 -2.67
N TYR A 760 -16.34 -16.28 -3.13
CA TYR A 760 -17.38 -17.31 -3.01
C TYR A 760 -17.32 -18.13 -1.72
N ASP A 761 -16.15 -18.18 -1.07
CA ASP A 761 -15.93 -19.04 0.11
C ASP A 761 -15.97 -18.26 1.43
N ARG A 762 -16.87 -17.26 1.52
CA ARG A 762 -17.11 -16.48 2.75
C ARG A 762 -18.27 -17.02 3.58
N GLN A 763 -19.09 -17.89 3.01
CA GLN A 763 -20.32 -18.32 3.65
C GLN A 763 -20.02 -19.08 4.95
N CYS A 764 -20.81 -18.79 5.96
CA CYS A 764 -20.76 -19.48 7.23
C CYS A 764 -21.45 -20.84 7.07
N VAL A 765 -20.68 -21.92 7.16
CA VAL A 765 -21.21 -23.29 7.07
C VAL A 765 -21.85 -23.80 8.37
N SER A 766 -21.83 -23.00 9.44
CA SER A 766 -22.36 -23.39 10.75
C SER A 766 -23.80 -22.93 10.91
N GLU A 767 -24.74 -23.88 11.00
CA GLU A 767 -26.17 -23.63 11.22
C GLU A 767 -26.45 -22.82 12.50
N HIS A 768 -25.71 -23.10 13.58
CA HIS A 768 -25.86 -22.45 14.89
C HIS A 768 -24.71 -21.48 15.18
N CYS A 769 -24.32 -20.65 14.21
CA CYS A 769 -23.25 -19.68 14.40
C CYS A 769 -23.70 -18.51 15.28
N ILE A 770 -22.98 -18.21 16.37
CA ILE A 770 -23.29 -17.05 17.24
C ILE A 770 -22.77 -15.71 16.68
N VAL A 771 -21.77 -15.76 15.79
CA VAL A 771 -21.11 -14.53 15.31
C VAL A 771 -21.87 -13.91 14.12
N CYS A 772 -22.22 -14.72 13.13
CA CYS A 772 -22.78 -14.24 11.87
C CYS A 772 -24.17 -13.58 12.00
N PRO A 773 -25.10 -14.07 12.85
CA PRO A 773 -26.42 -13.43 13.02
C PRO A 773 -26.35 -11.99 13.53
N HIS A 774 -25.27 -11.63 14.23
CA HIS A 774 -25.07 -10.30 14.80
C HIS A 774 -23.96 -9.51 14.10
N GLY A 775 -23.45 -10.01 12.98
CA GLY A 775 -22.34 -9.42 12.22
C GLY A 775 -22.59 -9.50 10.72
N LYS A 776 -21.53 -9.63 9.94
CA LYS A 776 -21.60 -9.93 8.51
C LYS A 776 -21.38 -11.41 8.29
N GLU A 777 -21.96 -11.94 7.23
CA GLU A 777 -21.69 -13.30 6.79
C GLU A 777 -20.17 -13.51 6.61
N GLY A 778 -19.66 -14.57 7.25
CA GLY A 778 -18.23 -14.91 7.25
C GLY A 778 -17.38 -14.21 8.32
N ASP A 779 -17.96 -13.33 9.15
CA ASP A 779 -17.24 -12.71 10.28
C ASP A 779 -16.71 -13.75 11.27
N CYS A 780 -17.41 -14.89 11.39
CA CYS A 780 -17.01 -16.01 12.22
C CYS A 780 -15.63 -16.60 11.84
N ALA A 781 -15.20 -16.46 10.59
CA ALA A 781 -13.93 -16.99 10.10
C ALA A 781 -12.77 -15.96 10.15
N LYS A 782 -13.04 -14.72 10.60
CA LYS A 782 -11.99 -13.69 10.71
C LYS A 782 -10.99 -14.03 11.81
N VAL A 783 -9.73 -13.65 11.56
CA VAL A 783 -8.59 -13.82 12.46
C VAL A 783 -8.02 -12.46 12.86
N GLY A 784 -7.35 -12.39 14.00
CA GLY A 784 -6.77 -11.13 14.49
C GLY A 784 -7.86 -10.11 14.80
N VAL A 785 -8.85 -10.51 15.59
CA VAL A 785 -10.01 -9.66 15.93
C VAL A 785 -10.06 -9.36 17.41
N ILE A 786 -10.53 -8.15 17.75
CA ILE A 786 -11.06 -7.84 19.08
C ILE A 786 -12.58 -7.93 18.97
N TYR A 787 -13.18 -8.67 19.89
CA TYR A 787 -14.60 -9.00 19.87
C TYR A 787 -15.24 -8.75 21.23
N GLN A 788 -16.55 -8.55 21.22
CA GLN A 788 -17.39 -8.39 22.41
C GLN A 788 -18.38 -9.55 22.47
N ILE A 789 -18.56 -10.13 23.66
CA ILE A 789 -19.67 -11.03 23.99
C ILE A 789 -20.58 -10.31 24.98
N GLU A 790 -21.87 -10.31 24.71
CA GLU A 790 -22.93 -9.73 25.53
C GLU A 790 -23.83 -10.87 26.03
N CYS A 791 -24.12 -10.90 27.35
CA CYS A 791 -25.16 -11.74 27.92
C CYS A 791 -26.52 -11.15 27.55
N LEU A 792 -27.42 -11.94 26.95
CA LEU A 792 -28.74 -11.44 26.53
C LEU A 792 -29.75 -11.32 27.67
N ASP A 793 -29.45 -11.90 28.84
CA ASP A 793 -30.34 -11.88 30.00
C ASP A 793 -30.09 -10.68 30.91
N CYS A 794 -28.81 -10.32 31.15
CA CYS A 794 -28.42 -9.24 32.06
C CYS A 794 -27.56 -8.14 31.41
N HIS A 795 -27.28 -8.24 30.10
CA HIS A 795 -26.45 -7.28 29.34
C HIS A 795 -25.00 -7.11 29.81
N ALA A 796 -24.52 -7.97 30.72
CA ALA A 796 -23.12 -7.99 31.10
C ALA A 796 -22.23 -8.20 29.86
N LEU A 797 -21.09 -7.53 29.84
CA LEU A 797 -20.16 -7.53 28.70
C LEU A 797 -18.86 -8.27 29.02
N TYR A 798 -18.32 -8.93 28.00
CA TYR A 798 -16.97 -9.47 27.93
C TYR A 798 -16.29 -8.96 26.65
N ILE A 799 -15.04 -8.53 26.75
CA ILE A 799 -14.21 -8.13 25.63
C ILE A 799 -12.97 -9.01 25.60
N GLY A 800 -12.64 -9.52 24.42
CA GLY A 800 -11.45 -10.34 24.23
C GLY A 800 -10.83 -10.16 22.85
N GLU A 801 -9.59 -10.61 22.69
CA GLU A 801 -8.93 -10.76 21.39
C GLU A 801 -8.70 -12.21 20.99
N THR A 802 -8.57 -12.43 19.68
CA THR A 802 -8.07 -13.70 19.16
C THR A 802 -7.23 -13.50 17.90
N GLY A 803 -6.07 -14.15 17.85
CA GLY A 803 -5.28 -14.35 16.63
C GLY A 803 -5.79 -15.50 15.74
N ARG A 804 -6.68 -16.35 16.26
CA ARG A 804 -7.32 -17.48 15.54
C ARG A 804 -8.69 -17.08 15.00
N ALA A 805 -9.31 -17.97 14.24
CA ALA A 805 -10.67 -17.75 13.74
C ALA A 805 -11.64 -17.52 14.90
N LEU A 806 -12.49 -16.50 14.79
CA LEU A 806 -13.37 -16.07 15.88
C LEU A 806 -14.32 -17.18 16.34
N ASN A 807 -14.87 -17.96 15.42
CA ASN A 807 -15.74 -19.09 15.72
C ASN A 807 -15.09 -20.13 16.64
N VAL A 808 -13.80 -20.43 16.45
CA VAL A 808 -13.04 -21.34 17.32
C VAL A 808 -12.98 -20.78 18.72
N ARG A 809 -12.66 -19.49 18.85
CA ARG A 809 -12.56 -18.82 20.16
C ARG A 809 -13.91 -18.75 20.87
N VAL A 810 -14.99 -18.45 20.14
CA VAL A 810 -16.35 -18.42 20.70
C VAL A 810 -16.77 -19.82 21.17
N LYS A 811 -16.49 -20.87 20.40
CA LYS A 811 -16.76 -22.26 20.83
C LYS A 811 -16.07 -22.64 22.14
N GLU A 812 -14.84 -22.19 22.35
CA GLU A 812 -14.12 -22.39 23.63
C GLU A 812 -14.81 -21.69 24.80
N HIS A 813 -15.27 -20.46 24.58
CA HIS A 813 -16.03 -19.70 25.58
C HIS A 813 -17.34 -20.40 25.93
N LEU A 814 -18.10 -20.86 24.93
CA LEU A 814 -19.35 -21.60 25.13
C LEU A 814 -19.11 -22.95 25.82
N ALA A 815 -18.05 -23.67 25.45
CA ALA A 815 -17.69 -24.92 26.12
C ALA A 815 -17.36 -24.68 27.60
N SER A 816 -16.69 -23.58 27.91
CA SER A 816 -16.37 -23.20 29.30
C SER A 816 -17.60 -22.74 30.08
N LYS A 817 -18.54 -22.03 29.43
CA LYS A 817 -19.88 -21.69 29.95
C LYS A 817 -20.65 -22.95 30.34
N ARG A 818 -20.72 -23.93 29.44
CA ARG A 818 -21.43 -25.21 29.67
C ARG A 818 -20.85 -26.00 30.84
N ARG A 819 -19.52 -26.00 31.00
CA ARG A 819 -18.82 -26.64 32.12
C ARG A 819 -18.86 -25.83 33.43
N SER A 820 -19.47 -24.64 33.44
CA SER A 820 -19.52 -23.75 34.60
C SER A 820 -18.14 -23.45 35.21
N SER A 821 -17.11 -23.32 34.37
CA SER A 821 -15.73 -23.09 34.83
C SER A 821 -15.57 -21.72 35.48
N LEU A 822 -15.21 -21.71 36.77
CA LEU A 822 -14.96 -20.50 37.57
C LEU A 822 -13.75 -19.68 37.11
N ILE A 823 -12.85 -20.29 36.34
CA ILE A 823 -11.66 -19.63 35.78
C ILE A 823 -12.05 -18.84 34.53
N SER A 824 -13.02 -19.32 33.76
CA SER A 824 -13.45 -18.68 32.52
C SER A 824 -14.43 -17.52 32.79
N PRO A 825 -14.35 -16.40 32.05
CA PRO A 825 -15.28 -15.28 32.21
C PRO A 825 -16.75 -15.68 32.15
N LEU A 826 -17.17 -16.41 31.11
CA LEU A 826 -18.56 -16.82 30.93
C LEU A 826 -19.00 -17.88 31.94
N GLY A 827 -18.14 -18.86 32.26
CA GLY A 827 -18.48 -19.91 33.23
C GLY A 827 -18.65 -19.35 34.64
N ARG A 828 -17.82 -18.39 35.05
CA ARG A 828 -18.00 -17.68 36.31
C ARG A 828 -19.23 -16.79 36.31
N HIS A 829 -19.47 -16.04 35.23
CA HIS A 829 -20.67 -15.21 35.11
C HIS A 829 -21.95 -16.04 35.26
N ARG A 830 -21.99 -17.24 34.64
CA ARG A 830 -23.07 -18.21 34.83
C ARG A 830 -23.34 -18.54 36.30
N ASN A 831 -22.29 -18.82 37.07
CA ASN A 831 -22.44 -19.19 38.48
C ASN A 831 -22.82 -18.00 39.36
N VAL A 832 -22.18 -16.84 39.15
CA VAL A 832 -22.31 -15.68 40.04
C VAL A 832 -23.55 -14.85 39.74
N ALA A 833 -23.86 -14.60 38.46
CA ALA A 833 -24.96 -13.73 38.06
C ALA A 833 -26.26 -14.49 37.74
N HIS A 834 -26.16 -15.76 37.33
CA HIS A 834 -27.30 -16.57 36.91
C HIS A 834 -27.53 -17.81 37.81
N CYS A 835 -26.87 -17.91 38.96
CA CYS A 835 -27.00 -19.03 39.91
C CYS A 835 -26.83 -20.42 39.25
N GLY A 836 -26.02 -20.52 38.19
CA GLY A 836 -25.80 -21.75 37.43
C GLY A 836 -26.78 -22.00 36.28
N ASN A 837 -27.83 -21.18 36.12
CA ASN A 837 -28.73 -21.26 34.98
C ASN A 837 -28.01 -20.87 33.68
N ASP A 838 -28.41 -21.48 32.56
CA ASP A 838 -27.84 -21.15 31.26
C ASP A 838 -28.43 -19.84 30.72
N PHE A 839 -27.68 -19.14 29.87
CA PHE A 839 -28.05 -17.84 29.29
C PHE A 839 -27.59 -17.72 27.84
N ASP A 840 -28.29 -16.91 27.04
CA ASP A 840 -27.91 -16.68 25.64
C ASP A 840 -26.86 -15.58 25.49
N VAL A 841 -26.07 -15.67 24.41
CA VAL A 841 -24.99 -14.72 24.15
C VAL A 841 -24.99 -14.21 22.73
N LYS A 842 -24.61 -12.94 22.59
CA LYS A 842 -24.38 -12.28 21.32
C LYS A 842 -22.90 -11.94 21.17
N CYS A 843 -22.31 -12.25 20.00
CA CYS A 843 -20.90 -11.95 19.72
C CYS A 843 -20.78 -10.94 18.57
N THR A 844 -20.04 -9.85 18.77
CA THR A 844 -19.78 -8.83 17.73
C THR A 844 -18.28 -8.54 17.60
N ILE A 845 -17.83 -8.21 16.38
CA ILE A 845 -16.44 -7.78 16.15
C ILE A 845 -16.35 -6.28 16.37
N LEU A 846 -15.50 -5.86 17.31
CA LEU A 846 -15.21 -4.44 17.58
C LEU A 846 -14.21 -3.89 16.56
N THR A 847 -13.11 -4.60 16.33
CA THR A 847 -12.11 -4.21 15.32
C THR A 847 -11.19 -5.38 14.93
N CYS A 848 -10.42 -5.19 13.86
CA CYS A 848 -9.48 -6.20 13.34
C CYS A 848 -8.06 -5.62 13.38
N GLU A 849 -7.12 -6.33 14.00
CA GLU A 849 -5.70 -6.02 14.06
C GLU A 849 -4.89 -7.33 14.04
N ALA A 850 -4.10 -7.55 12.99
CA ALA A 850 -3.38 -8.80 12.81
C ALA A 850 -2.17 -8.92 13.75
N GLU A 851 -1.54 -7.79 14.09
CA GLU A 851 -0.37 -7.80 14.95
C GLU A 851 -0.78 -7.92 16.42
N ILE A 852 -0.11 -8.82 17.16
CA ILE A 852 -0.55 -9.22 18.50
C ILE A 852 -0.37 -8.12 19.54
N SER A 853 0.73 -7.34 19.51
CA SER A 853 0.95 -6.28 20.49
C SER A 853 0.00 -5.11 20.29
N ALA A 854 -0.24 -4.70 19.04
CA ALA A 854 -1.25 -3.72 18.66
C ALA A 854 -2.67 -4.20 19.02
N ARG A 855 -2.99 -5.47 18.76
CA ARG A 855 -4.29 -6.05 19.10
C ARG A 855 -4.53 -6.10 20.61
N LYS A 856 -3.51 -6.47 21.38
CA LYS A 856 -3.55 -6.45 22.86
C LYS A 856 -3.69 -5.04 23.43
N ALA A 857 -2.98 -4.06 22.85
CA ALA A 857 -3.13 -2.65 23.25
C ALA A 857 -4.57 -2.14 22.99
N LEU A 858 -5.14 -2.48 21.83
CA LEU A 858 -6.52 -2.12 21.51
C LEU A 858 -7.54 -2.85 22.38
N GLU A 859 -7.34 -4.14 22.68
CA GLU A 859 -8.16 -4.90 23.65
C GLU A 859 -8.18 -4.20 25.01
N ALA A 860 -7.01 -3.82 25.53
CA ALA A 860 -6.89 -3.08 26.79
C ALA A 860 -7.66 -1.75 26.73
N PHE A 861 -7.53 -1.01 25.64
CA PHE A 861 -8.27 0.24 25.44
C PHE A 861 -9.79 0.03 25.48
N TRP A 862 -10.31 -0.99 24.79
CA TRP A 862 -11.75 -1.32 24.80
C TRP A 862 -12.22 -1.72 26.20
N ILE A 863 -11.45 -2.52 26.94
CA ILE A 863 -11.76 -2.90 28.32
C ILE A 863 -11.79 -1.67 29.21
N THR A 864 -10.81 -0.77 29.09
CA THR A 864 -10.76 0.46 29.91
C THR A 864 -11.92 1.41 29.63
N VAL A 865 -12.31 1.57 28.36
CA VAL A 865 -13.40 2.49 27.99
C VAL A 865 -14.78 1.91 28.34
N LYS A 866 -15.00 0.62 28.05
CA LYS A 866 -16.32 -0.02 28.28
C LYS A 866 -16.52 -0.56 29.69
N ASN A 867 -15.45 -0.75 30.46
CA ASN A 867 -15.45 -1.34 31.80
C ASN A 867 -16.34 -2.61 31.92
N PRO A 868 -16.09 -3.65 31.10
CA PRO A 868 -16.93 -4.85 31.05
C PRO A 868 -16.91 -5.67 32.34
N GLU A 869 -18.08 -6.03 32.86
CA GLU A 869 -18.28 -6.75 34.12
C GLU A 869 -17.69 -8.18 34.13
N MET A 870 -17.72 -8.88 32.98
CA MET A 870 -17.26 -10.27 32.92
C MET A 870 -15.73 -10.40 32.85
N ASN A 871 -15.01 -9.35 32.45
CA ASN A 871 -13.55 -9.39 32.31
C ASN A 871 -12.85 -9.39 33.67
N ASN A 872 -11.71 -10.08 33.75
CA ASN A 872 -10.82 -9.95 34.89
C ASN A 872 -9.86 -8.78 34.70
N LYS A 873 -9.67 -7.96 35.74
CA LYS A 873 -8.63 -6.90 35.73
C LYS A 873 -7.21 -7.45 35.48
N ASN A 874 -6.99 -8.75 35.72
CA ASN A 874 -5.73 -9.46 35.46
C ASN A 874 -5.52 -9.85 33.97
N GLU A 875 -6.56 -9.80 33.14
CA GLU A 875 -6.49 -10.11 31.69
C GLU A 875 -6.02 -8.92 30.85
N CYS A 876 -5.99 -7.73 31.45
CA CYS A 876 -5.68 -6.47 30.79
C CYS A 876 -4.19 -6.16 30.89
N LEU A 877 -3.54 -5.84 29.76
CA LEU A 877 -2.26 -5.12 29.82
C LEU A 877 -2.51 -3.80 30.51
N SER A 878 -1.64 -3.43 31.46
CA SER A 878 -1.71 -2.09 32.04
C SER A 878 -1.53 -1.08 30.90
N ILE A 879 -2.55 -0.24 30.66
CA ILE A 879 -2.38 0.88 29.75
C ILE A 879 -1.35 1.78 30.41
N THR A 880 -0.11 1.72 29.93
CA THR A 880 0.94 2.63 30.40
C THR A 880 0.45 4.07 30.21
N SER A 881 0.78 4.96 31.15
CA SER A 881 0.46 6.40 31.10
C SER A 881 0.67 7.03 29.72
N ASP A 882 1.66 6.51 28.99
CA ASP A 882 2.13 6.97 27.69
C ASP A 882 1.07 6.85 26.58
N PHE A 883 0.09 5.94 26.74
CA PHE A 883 -0.94 5.66 25.75
C PHE A 883 -2.33 6.20 26.11
N LEU A 884 -2.57 6.56 27.38
CA LEU A 884 -3.83 7.15 27.83
C LEU A 884 -4.31 8.34 26.98
N PRO A 885 -3.45 9.29 26.55
CA PRO A 885 -3.87 10.42 25.73
C PRO A 885 -4.45 10.04 24.35
N PHE A 886 -4.19 8.83 23.85
CA PHE A 886 -4.71 8.35 22.57
C PHE A 886 -6.08 7.68 22.69
N VAL A 887 -6.49 7.25 23.89
CA VAL A 887 -7.70 6.44 24.11
C VAL A 887 -8.94 7.19 23.62
N SER A 888 -9.12 8.46 24.03
CA SER A 888 -10.26 9.29 23.64
C SER A 888 -10.29 9.62 22.14
N LEU A 889 -9.16 9.49 21.44
CA LEU A 889 -9.05 9.76 20.00
C LEU A 889 -9.32 8.52 19.14
N CYS A 890 -9.39 7.33 19.77
CA CYS A 890 -9.63 6.08 19.08
C CYS A 890 -11.13 5.77 18.86
N GLU A 891 -12.05 6.64 19.31
CA GLU A 891 -13.53 6.47 19.26
C GLU A 891 -13.93 5.01 19.53
N LEU A 892 -13.65 4.58 20.75
CA LEU A 892 -13.90 3.25 21.29
C LEU A 892 -15.21 3.26 22.05
#